data_AF-A0A7D8YTF9-F1
#
_entry.id   AF-A0A7D8YTF9-F1
#
_cell.length_a   1.000
_cell.length_b   1.000
_cell.length_c   1.000
_cell.angle_alpha   90.00
_cell.angle_beta   90.00
_cell.angle_gamma   90.00
#
_symmetry.space_group_name_H-M   'P 1'
#
loop_
_entity.id
_entity.type
_entity.pdbx_description
1 polymer ?
#
loop_
_entity_poly.entity_id
_entity_poly.type
_entity_poly.pdbx_seq_one_letter_code
_entity_poly.pdbx_strand_id
1 'polypeptide(L)'
;MVGPHPQNQLTAAQMQAQQAAQAQASDRAKLRSRKPTDKNMPDGVEECIIGDGAQRYRDLREVERRLDATMTRKRLDLQDSVNRNVKRYRTLRVWVSNTVEDQPWQADTLDVDAFDFSTNMDSSYRVKIEGRLLDADDEYLDSDDSDDEDGDTEMAEDGQEKKKKDKAPTKKYKLSHFFKAMTVDFDNRNKAKDGADQSVEWKKPVVAANSANLPNAADFDQLEFKRGGDDNINITINLVRDENPERYTVSPALAEILDTREATRAEAVMGIYEYIKANGLQEDDEKRSFDCDDRLKAVWKHFLMQVYRGGEVNKYDSQVLSREKGYIPYLPDVVMQHMTSLEPVKLPYTIRVDKEFHENPQPTIYDVQVLVDDPLRAALMSYLQNPTYAQNLLDIADLNERVAVLIQKIGNSKSKHGFFDALSKNPTEFIARWLSSQKRDLDIMSGEAARGVSEDAKGDEWRRGGKDGIWGSENVRESVNLIVGAKNQPVLAHRSSQIFNCFQYTRSSSHSQTQTQTQSYPTIPPPELTLPARRQREKMSSPAPHPVFSPSNLAVITGGASGIGLALAQKCASYGMNVLICDINAANLKAAKEIVKGKGKVETVELDVSKLEEYEKVKSVVEKEFNGRISLLALNAGTTARGTWGDSAYFARILNTNLFGVINGLNTLLPLATAHSTASNPTSIIITGSKQGITNPPGNPAYNASKAAVRTLAEQLSFDLSRSTPTTSVHLLVPGWTFTGMTGSSTSTSVGEVAQREKEKEKPEGAWTAEQVVEYLEARMGEGKFYVICPDNDVSESVDRKRIAWATNDLLTGRPPLTRWREDYAKEAEEWMAGQD
;
A
#
# COMPACT_ATOMS: atom_id res chain seq x y z
N MET A 1 -27.52 20.55 -7.01
CA MET A 1 -26.46 20.86 -7.98
C MET A 1 -25.41 21.70 -7.25
N VAL A 2 -24.29 21.09 -6.88
CA VAL A 2 -23.12 21.76 -6.29
C VAL A 2 -21.93 21.31 -7.14
N GLY A 3 -21.25 22.27 -7.77
CA GLY A 3 -20.13 21.99 -8.68
C GLY A 3 -18.88 21.54 -7.93
N PRO A 4 -17.97 20.78 -8.58
CA PRO A 4 -16.74 20.32 -7.96
C PRO A 4 -15.75 21.48 -7.78
N HIS A 5 -15.11 21.53 -6.60
CA HIS A 5 -14.04 22.47 -6.28
C HIS A 5 -12.82 22.30 -7.22
N PRO A 6 -12.13 23.39 -7.61
CA PRO A 6 -10.94 23.30 -8.45
C PRO A 6 -9.77 22.73 -7.64
N GLN A 7 -9.27 21.56 -8.04
CA GLN A 7 -7.97 21.05 -7.58
C GLN A 7 -6.87 21.93 -8.17
N ASN A 8 -6.03 22.53 -7.31
CA ASN A 8 -4.83 23.24 -7.74
C ASN A 8 -3.94 22.31 -8.58
N GLN A 9 -3.82 22.58 -9.87
CA GLN A 9 -2.89 21.90 -10.75
C GLN A 9 -1.46 22.29 -10.35
N LEU A 10 -0.66 21.29 -9.98
CA LEU A 10 0.78 21.45 -9.78
C LEU A 10 1.40 21.95 -11.10
N THR A 11 2.19 23.01 -11.01
CA THR A 11 2.84 23.62 -12.18
C THR A 11 3.86 22.67 -12.81
N ALA A 12 4.12 22.79 -14.11
CA ALA A 12 5.10 21.96 -14.82
C ALA A 12 6.50 21.96 -14.17
N ALA A 13 6.88 23.08 -13.53
CA ALA A 13 8.11 23.20 -12.77
C ALA A 13 8.12 22.32 -11.51
N GLN A 14 6.98 22.17 -10.83
CA GLN A 14 6.85 21.28 -9.67
C GLN A 14 6.88 19.80 -10.08
N MET A 15 6.29 19.44 -11.23
CA MET A 15 6.40 18.07 -11.79
C MET A 15 7.84 17.71 -12.18
N GLN A 16 8.59 18.63 -12.80
CA GLN A 16 10.00 18.41 -13.12
C GLN A 16 10.87 18.29 -11.85
N ALA A 17 10.61 19.10 -10.82
CA ALA A 17 11.31 18.98 -9.54
C ALA A 17 11.04 17.63 -8.86
N GLN A 18 9.80 17.11 -8.95
CA GLN A 18 9.42 15.82 -8.37
C GLN A 18 10.00 14.63 -9.15
N GLN A 19 10.05 14.71 -10.49
CA GLN A 19 10.73 13.71 -11.33
C GLN A 19 12.25 13.70 -11.11
N ALA A 20 12.89 14.87 -10.99
CA ALA A 20 14.31 14.97 -10.67
C ALA A 20 14.62 14.39 -9.27
N ALA A 21 13.77 14.66 -8.27
CA ALA A 21 13.89 14.08 -6.94
C ALA A 21 13.72 12.55 -6.95
N GLN A 22 12.79 12.01 -7.75
CA GLN A 22 12.60 10.56 -7.92
C GLN A 22 13.78 9.90 -8.66
N ALA A 23 14.33 10.53 -9.69
CA ALA A 23 15.51 10.05 -10.40
C ALA A 23 16.72 9.99 -9.45
N GLN A 24 16.98 11.07 -8.71
CA GLN A 24 18.04 11.11 -7.69
C GLN A 24 17.82 10.09 -6.58
N ALA A 25 16.58 9.85 -6.14
CA ALA A 25 16.25 8.81 -5.17
C ALA A 25 16.51 7.40 -5.72
N SER A 26 16.17 7.15 -6.99
CA SER A 26 16.39 5.87 -7.66
C SER A 26 17.88 5.56 -7.86
N ASP A 27 18.69 6.57 -8.17
CA ASP A 27 20.13 6.41 -8.32
C ASP A 27 20.83 6.26 -6.96
N ARG A 28 20.39 6.98 -5.92
CA ARG A 28 20.81 6.72 -4.53
C ARG A 28 20.44 5.31 -4.08
N ALA A 29 19.31 4.75 -4.54
CA ALA A 29 18.90 3.37 -4.24
C ALA A 29 19.76 2.32 -4.97
N LYS A 30 20.12 2.53 -6.25
CA LYS A 30 21.06 1.68 -6.99
C LYS A 30 22.47 1.72 -6.39
N LEU A 31 22.91 2.87 -5.88
CA LEU A 31 24.20 3.00 -5.18
C LEU A 31 24.18 2.27 -3.82
N ARG A 32 23.02 2.22 -3.14
CA ARG A 32 22.85 1.43 -1.90
C ARG A 32 22.87 -0.07 -2.16
N SER A 33 22.38 -0.57 -3.29
CA SER A 33 22.36 -2.01 -3.61
C SER A 33 23.70 -2.60 -4.07
N ARG A 34 24.67 -1.76 -4.46
CA ARG A 34 26.02 -2.19 -4.88
C ARG A 34 27.03 -2.23 -3.74
N LYS A 35 26.68 -1.70 -2.55
CA LYS A 35 27.57 -1.68 -1.39
C LYS A 35 27.53 -3.04 -0.68
N PRO A 36 28.67 -3.61 -0.29
CA PRO A 36 28.70 -4.77 0.60
C PRO A 36 27.89 -4.45 1.86
N THR A 37 26.83 -5.21 2.12
CA THR A 37 25.96 -5.04 3.31
C THR A 37 26.21 -6.12 4.36
N ASP A 38 27.01 -7.14 4.03
CA ASP A 38 27.26 -8.25 4.92
C ASP A 38 28.21 -7.84 6.04
N LYS A 39 27.71 -7.95 7.27
CA LYS A 39 28.44 -7.69 8.51
C LYS A 39 28.70 -8.97 9.31
N ASN A 40 28.37 -10.15 8.77
CA ASN A 40 28.66 -11.42 9.42
C ASN A 40 30.11 -11.80 9.22
N MET A 41 30.77 -12.25 10.30
CA MET A 41 32.09 -12.88 10.17
C MET A 41 31.94 -14.17 9.36
N PRO A 42 32.85 -14.46 8.40
CA PRO A 42 32.83 -15.72 7.69
C PRO A 42 33.03 -16.91 8.63
N ASP A 43 32.26 -17.99 8.44
CA ASP A 43 32.31 -19.19 9.29
C ASP A 43 33.72 -19.78 9.34
N GLY A 44 34.19 -20.30 10.48
CA GLY A 44 35.52 -20.94 10.58
C GLY A 44 36.73 -19.99 10.50
N VAL A 45 36.52 -18.66 10.53
CA VAL A 45 37.63 -17.69 10.67
C VAL A 45 38.31 -17.81 12.04
N GLU A 46 37.59 -18.26 13.06
CA GLU A 46 38.09 -18.49 14.43
C GLU A 46 39.28 -19.44 14.50
N GLU A 47 39.33 -20.43 13.61
CA GLU A 47 40.42 -21.40 13.53
C GLU A 47 41.69 -20.80 12.91
N CYS A 48 41.54 -19.71 12.15
CA CYS A 48 42.62 -19.06 11.40
C CYS A 48 43.21 -17.83 12.12
N ILE A 49 42.50 -17.29 13.12
CA ILE A 49 42.93 -16.10 13.85
C ILE A 49 43.61 -16.46 15.17
N ILE A 50 44.58 -15.64 15.57
CA ILE A 50 45.24 -15.76 16.87
C ILE A 50 44.49 -14.83 17.85
N GLY A 51 43.82 -15.41 18.85
CA GLY A 51 43.10 -14.68 19.90
C GLY A 51 41.57 -14.74 19.80
N ASP A 52 40.87 -13.95 20.62
CA ASP A 52 39.41 -13.98 20.82
C ASP A 52 38.63 -12.90 20.04
N GLY A 53 39.29 -12.24 19.07
CA GLY A 53 38.74 -11.07 18.37
C GLY A 53 37.42 -11.32 17.62
N ALA A 54 37.24 -12.50 17.00
CA ALA A 54 36.00 -12.83 16.30
C ALA A 54 34.81 -13.02 17.25
N GLN A 55 35.04 -13.62 18.42
CA GLN A 55 33.99 -13.81 19.43
C GLN A 55 33.53 -12.46 20.00
N ARG A 56 34.48 -11.59 20.38
CA ARG A 56 34.16 -10.25 20.89
C ARG A 56 33.38 -9.41 19.87
N TYR A 57 33.70 -9.51 18.59
CA TYR A 57 32.94 -8.84 17.54
C TYR A 57 31.50 -9.37 17.44
N ARG A 58 31.30 -10.69 17.54
CA ARG A 58 29.96 -11.30 17.58
C ARG A 58 29.15 -10.82 18.78
N ASP A 59 29.78 -10.71 19.95
CA ASP A 59 29.12 -10.20 21.17
C ASP A 59 28.74 -8.72 21.06
N LEU A 60 29.64 -7.87 20.54
CA LEU A 60 29.37 -6.45 20.29
C LEU A 60 28.20 -6.25 19.33
N ARG A 61 28.07 -7.10 18.31
CA ARG A 61 26.97 -7.03 17.34
C ARG A 61 25.62 -7.47 17.94
N GLU A 62 25.63 -8.39 18.88
CA GLU A 62 24.42 -8.76 19.63
C GLU A 62 23.96 -7.61 20.53
N VAL A 63 24.90 -6.91 21.17
CA VAL A 63 24.61 -5.69 21.95
C VAL A 63 24.07 -4.57 21.06
N GLU A 64 24.71 -4.31 19.91
CA GLU A 64 24.24 -3.34 18.90
C GLU A 64 22.80 -3.65 18.47
N ARG A 65 22.50 -4.91 18.13
CA ARG A 65 21.15 -5.34 17.73
C ARG A 65 20.10 -5.07 18.81
N ARG A 66 20.41 -5.34 20.08
CA ARG A 66 19.50 -5.08 21.21
C ARG A 66 19.30 -3.59 21.45
N LEU A 67 20.37 -2.81 21.30
CA LEU A 67 20.34 -1.36 21.45
C LEU A 67 19.47 -0.73 20.35
N ASP A 68 19.68 -1.09 19.10
CA ASP A 68 18.92 -0.60 17.94
C ASP A 68 17.44 -0.96 18.05
N ALA A 69 17.11 -2.19 18.45
CA ALA A 69 15.74 -2.62 18.69
C ALA A 69 15.07 -1.80 19.80
N THR A 70 15.79 -1.56 20.90
CA THR A 70 15.27 -0.78 22.04
C THR A 70 15.09 0.69 21.66
N MET A 71 16.07 1.29 20.99
CA MET A 71 16.01 2.68 20.52
C MET A 71 14.87 2.90 19.54
N THR A 72 14.71 2.00 18.56
CA THR A 72 13.63 2.10 17.57
C THR A 72 12.27 1.93 18.22
N ARG A 73 12.12 0.94 19.11
CA ARG A 73 10.88 0.73 19.86
C ARG A 73 10.54 1.96 20.70
N LYS A 74 11.49 2.47 21.49
CA LYS A 74 11.27 3.66 22.32
C LYS A 74 10.95 4.89 21.48
N ARG A 75 11.59 5.08 20.33
CA ARG A 75 11.27 6.18 19.42
C ARG A 75 9.84 6.08 18.89
N LEU A 76 9.37 4.88 18.54
CA LEU A 76 7.97 4.64 18.13
C LEU A 76 7.00 4.87 19.29
N ASP A 77 7.32 4.39 20.50
CA ASP A 77 6.52 4.63 21.71
C ASP A 77 6.39 6.14 21.99
N LEU A 78 7.48 6.90 21.83
CA LEU A 78 7.47 8.37 21.96
C LEU A 78 6.63 9.04 20.87
N GLN A 79 6.74 8.58 19.62
CA GLN A 79 5.93 9.11 18.53
C GLN A 79 4.44 8.85 18.74
N ASP A 80 4.06 7.66 19.22
CA ASP A 80 2.68 7.34 19.57
C ASP A 80 2.19 8.18 20.77
N SER A 81 3.02 8.33 21.81
CA SER A 81 2.71 9.16 22.98
C SER A 81 2.50 10.63 22.62
N VAL A 82 3.30 11.16 21.69
CA VAL A 82 3.12 12.51 21.17
C VAL A 82 1.85 12.63 20.31
N ASN A 83 1.41 11.57 19.64
CA ASN A 83 0.16 11.62 18.88
C ASN A 83 -1.08 11.55 19.80
N ARG A 84 -0.97 10.90 20.96
CA ARG A 84 -2.00 10.89 22.02
C ARG A 84 -1.95 12.22 22.78
N ASN A 85 -2.59 13.26 22.26
CA ASN A 85 -2.57 14.58 22.88
C ASN A 85 -3.44 14.62 24.16
N VAL A 86 -2.82 14.45 25.33
CA VAL A 86 -3.48 14.65 26.62
C VAL A 86 -3.34 16.11 27.02
N LYS A 87 -4.46 16.83 27.07
CA LYS A 87 -4.53 18.22 27.55
C LYS A 87 -4.94 18.25 29.01
N ARG A 88 -4.44 19.24 29.75
CA ARG A 88 -4.80 19.49 31.16
C ARG A 88 -5.62 20.76 31.27
N TYR A 89 -6.62 20.75 32.15
CA TYR A 89 -7.35 21.96 32.50
C TYR A 89 -6.48 22.88 33.37
N ARG A 90 -6.48 24.16 33.03
CA ARG A 90 -5.86 25.24 33.78
C ARG A 90 -6.85 26.41 33.86
N THR A 91 -6.69 27.27 34.86
CA THR A 91 -7.57 28.43 35.04
C THR A 91 -6.97 29.64 34.35
N LEU A 92 -7.70 30.20 33.38
CA LEU A 92 -7.43 31.48 32.76
C LEU A 92 -8.23 32.55 33.49
N ARG A 93 -7.54 33.52 34.08
CA ARG A 93 -8.17 34.67 34.71
C ARG A 93 -8.34 35.78 33.69
N VAL A 94 -9.55 36.31 33.56
CA VAL A 94 -9.92 37.40 32.66
C VAL A 94 -10.32 38.62 33.49
N TRP A 95 -9.67 39.76 33.24
CA TRP A 95 -10.01 41.05 33.83
C TRP A 95 -10.76 41.90 32.83
N VAL A 96 -11.91 42.43 33.24
CA VAL A 96 -12.68 43.40 32.47
C VAL A 96 -12.73 44.69 33.25
N SER A 97 -12.23 45.78 32.65
CA SER A 97 -12.31 47.13 33.21
C SER A 97 -12.83 48.12 32.18
N ASN A 98 -13.39 49.22 32.67
CA ASN A 98 -13.74 50.34 31.82
C ASN A 98 -13.14 51.65 32.35
N THR A 99 -12.88 52.56 31.42
CA THR A 99 -12.38 53.91 31.68
C THR A 99 -13.18 54.88 30.83
N VAL A 100 -13.52 56.05 31.35
CA VAL A 100 -14.33 57.05 30.63
C VAL A 100 -13.56 58.34 30.38
N GLU A 101 -13.82 58.95 29.23
CA GLU A 101 -13.23 60.19 28.74
C GLU A 101 -14.36 61.14 28.31
N ASP A 102 -14.21 62.44 28.56
CA ASP A 102 -15.14 63.50 28.15
C ASP A 102 -16.59 63.34 28.66
N GLN A 103 -16.77 62.79 29.85
CA GLN A 103 -18.07 62.66 30.51
C GLN A 103 -18.59 64.00 31.06
N PRO A 104 -19.92 64.17 31.20
CA PRO A 104 -20.51 65.43 31.67
C PRO A 104 -19.96 65.94 33.02
N TRP A 105 -19.53 65.02 33.89
CA TRP A 105 -18.91 65.33 35.19
C TRP A 105 -17.39 65.61 35.12
N GLN A 106 -16.75 65.34 33.99
CA GLN A 106 -15.34 65.67 33.70
C GLN A 106 -15.19 67.05 33.04
N ALA A 107 -16.27 67.59 32.45
CA ALA A 107 -16.28 68.86 31.71
C ALA A 107 -16.27 70.14 32.58
N ASP A 108 -15.97 70.04 33.88
CA ASP A 108 -16.04 71.18 34.82
C ASP A 108 -14.74 72.04 34.87
N THR A 109 -13.82 71.85 33.92
CA THR A 109 -12.68 72.74 33.70
C THR A 109 -12.86 73.53 32.41
N LEU A 110 -13.79 74.49 32.43
CA LEU A 110 -13.89 75.52 31.39
C LEU A 110 -12.69 76.47 31.50
N ASP A 111 -11.72 76.32 30.59
CA ASP A 111 -10.77 77.38 30.25
C ASP A 111 -11.51 78.41 29.38
N VAL A 112 -11.56 79.66 29.85
CA VAL A 112 -12.46 80.70 29.32
C VAL A 112 -11.96 81.28 27.98
N ASP A 113 -10.75 80.92 27.53
CA ASP A 113 -10.10 81.50 26.35
C ASP A 113 -10.06 80.59 25.10
N ALA A 114 -10.66 79.40 25.11
CA ALA A 114 -10.68 78.49 23.95
C ALA A 114 -12.09 78.35 23.34
N PHE A 115 -12.55 79.36 22.61
CA PHE A 115 -13.73 79.27 21.76
C PHE A 115 -13.39 78.48 20.48
N ASP A 116 -13.58 77.15 20.50
CA ASP A 116 -13.56 76.30 19.30
C ASP A 116 -15.00 75.89 18.92
N PHE A 117 -15.37 76.07 17.64
CA PHE A 117 -16.69 75.76 17.08
C PHE A 117 -16.85 74.27 16.72
N SER A 118 -15.94 73.41 17.18
CA SER A 118 -16.02 71.95 17.03
C SER A 118 -16.79 71.29 18.19
N THR A 119 -17.99 71.79 18.52
CA THR A 119 -18.90 71.10 19.45
C THR A 119 -19.42 69.81 18.85
N ASN A 120 -18.69 68.72 19.11
CA ASN A 120 -19.19 67.39 19.42
C ASN A 120 -18.08 66.71 20.24
N MET A 121 -17.93 67.14 21.50
CA MET A 121 -17.14 66.42 22.48
C MET A 121 -18.00 65.25 22.93
N ASP A 122 -18.04 64.23 22.09
CA ASP A 122 -18.91 63.07 22.28
C ASP A 122 -18.36 62.26 23.45
N SER A 123 -19.06 62.28 24.59
CA SER A 123 -18.72 61.51 25.78
C SER A 123 -18.43 60.06 25.41
N SER A 124 -17.33 59.51 25.90
CA SER A 124 -16.85 58.20 25.44
C SER A 124 -16.40 57.30 26.58
N TYR A 125 -16.47 56.00 26.34
CA TYR A 125 -15.97 54.97 27.23
C TYR A 125 -15.05 54.02 26.46
N ARG A 126 -14.05 53.50 27.17
CA ARG A 126 -13.11 52.48 26.70
C ARG A 126 -13.24 51.26 27.60
N VAL A 127 -13.44 50.09 27.00
CA VAL A 127 -13.46 48.81 27.71
C VAL A 127 -12.19 48.04 27.39
N LYS A 128 -11.57 47.49 28.43
CA LYS A 128 -10.33 46.72 28.36
C LYS A 128 -10.58 45.31 28.88
N ILE A 129 -10.29 44.30 28.05
CA ILE A 129 -10.41 42.88 28.38
C ILE A 129 -9.00 42.28 28.35
N GLU A 130 -8.50 41.83 29.49
CA GLU A 130 -7.17 41.21 29.63
C GLU A 130 -7.30 39.77 30.12
N GLY A 131 -6.40 38.88 29.71
CA GLY A 131 -6.40 37.50 30.21
C GLY A 131 -5.00 36.94 30.46
N ARG A 132 -4.86 36.17 31.54
CA ARG A 132 -3.60 35.53 31.93
C ARG A 132 -3.86 34.18 32.57
N LEU A 133 -3.04 33.19 32.19
CA LEU A 133 -3.09 31.85 32.77
C LEU A 133 -2.54 31.90 34.21
N LEU A 134 -3.25 31.26 35.14
CA LEU A 134 -2.75 31.04 36.49
C LEU A 134 -1.84 29.82 36.50
N ASP A 135 -0.57 30.01 36.84
CA ASP A 135 0.37 28.92 37.06
C ASP A 135 0.03 28.26 38.42
N ALA A 136 -0.28 26.95 38.43
CA ALA A 136 -0.59 26.23 39.68
C ALA A 136 0.67 25.78 40.44
N ASP A 137 1.86 26.25 40.04
CA ASP A 137 3.13 25.78 40.58
C ASP A 137 3.62 26.62 41.78
N ASP A 138 2.82 27.58 42.27
CA ASP A 138 3.17 28.43 43.41
C ASP A 138 2.58 27.94 44.75
N GLU A 139 1.75 26.88 44.79
CA GLU A 139 1.05 26.44 46.02
C GLU A 139 1.31 24.99 46.48
N TYR A 140 2.08 24.17 45.77
CA TYR A 140 2.22 22.72 46.10
C TYR A 140 3.66 22.18 46.19
N LEU A 141 4.66 23.04 46.42
CA LEU A 141 6.06 22.62 46.61
C LEU A 141 6.69 23.22 47.88
N ASP A 142 5.95 23.27 48.99
CA ASP A 142 6.49 23.79 50.26
C ASP A 142 6.19 22.89 51.48
N SER A 143 5.94 21.60 51.26
CA SER A 143 5.89 20.63 52.36
C SER A 143 6.45 19.28 51.92
N ASP A 144 7.36 18.77 52.75
CA ASP A 144 7.94 17.43 52.75
C ASP A 144 9.19 17.27 51.89
N ASP A 145 10.31 17.74 52.44
CA ASP A 145 11.55 16.95 52.51
C ASP A 145 12.40 17.52 53.66
N SER A 146 11.99 17.18 54.89
CA SER A 146 12.84 17.23 56.08
C SER A 146 13.31 15.82 56.40
N ASP A 147 14.62 15.71 56.59
CA ASP A 147 15.34 14.67 57.31
C ASP A 147 15.64 13.38 56.53
N ASP A 148 16.82 13.36 55.90
CA ASP A 148 17.77 12.25 56.02
C ASP A 148 19.19 12.77 55.74
N GLU A 149 19.88 13.15 56.84
CA GLU A 149 21.32 13.38 56.88
C GLU A 149 22.03 12.03 56.97
N ASP A 150 22.91 11.74 56.02
CA ASP A 150 24.12 10.95 56.29
C ASP A 150 25.29 11.55 55.51
N GLY A 151 26.36 11.83 56.24
CA GLY A 151 27.45 12.70 55.83
C GLY A 151 28.48 12.06 54.92
N ASP A 152 29.17 12.92 54.17
CA ASP A 152 30.63 12.90 54.18
C ASP A 152 31.21 14.26 53.81
N THR A 153 32.30 14.58 54.49
CA THR A 153 32.94 15.89 54.57
C THR A 153 34.08 15.98 53.56
N GLU A 154 34.07 16.95 52.64
CA GLU A 154 35.31 17.53 52.08
C GLU A 154 35.14 19.04 51.86
N MET A 155 36.16 19.79 52.30
CA MET A 155 36.24 21.24 52.40
C MET A 155 37.05 21.87 51.25
N ALA A 156 36.66 23.10 50.90
CA ALA A 156 37.34 24.12 50.06
C ALA A 156 37.40 23.83 48.55
N GLU A 157 37.16 24.76 47.62
CA GLU A 157 37.65 26.15 47.56
C GLU A 157 36.78 27.00 46.60
N ASP A 158 37.02 28.32 46.64
CA ASP A 158 36.24 29.44 46.13
C ASP A 158 35.60 29.41 44.73
N GLY A 159 34.43 30.07 44.67
CA GLY A 159 34.11 31.00 43.58
C GLY A 159 33.38 30.44 42.38
N GLN A 160 32.08 30.15 42.52
CA GLN A 160 31.14 30.23 41.41
C GLN A 160 29.70 30.38 41.92
N GLU A 161 29.04 31.46 41.53
CA GLU A 161 27.62 31.68 41.72
C GLU A 161 26.84 30.45 41.26
N LYS A 162 26.10 29.80 42.17
CA LYS A 162 25.09 28.80 41.83
C LYS A 162 24.04 29.48 40.95
N LYS A 163 24.18 29.37 39.63
CA LYS A 163 23.09 29.59 38.68
C LYS A 163 21.88 28.82 39.18
N LYS A 164 20.80 29.53 39.50
CA LYS A 164 19.46 28.97 39.62
C LYS A 164 19.27 28.01 38.43
N LYS A 165 19.00 26.73 38.70
CA LYS A 165 18.57 25.78 37.67
C LYS A 165 17.43 26.45 36.91
N ASP A 166 17.68 26.81 35.66
CA ASP A 166 16.66 27.38 34.78
C ASP A 166 15.47 26.40 34.76
N LYS A 167 14.34 26.82 35.33
CA LYS A 167 13.05 26.15 35.12
C LYS A 167 12.90 26.00 33.60
N ALA A 168 12.60 24.80 33.12
CA ALA A 168 12.40 24.53 31.69
C ALA A 168 11.49 25.62 31.09
N PRO A 169 11.80 26.15 29.88
CA PRO A 169 11.07 27.29 29.33
C PRO A 169 9.61 26.89 29.10
N THR A 170 8.73 27.27 30.03
CA THR A 170 7.28 27.13 29.86
C THR A 170 6.87 28.14 28.81
N LYS A 171 6.29 27.65 27.71
CA LYS A 171 5.75 28.51 26.66
C LYS A 171 4.64 29.35 27.29
N LYS A 172 4.82 30.68 27.36
CA LYS A 172 3.78 31.60 27.83
C LYS A 172 2.67 31.66 26.79
N TYR A 173 1.45 31.29 27.19
CA TYR A 173 0.27 31.33 26.34
C TYR A 173 -0.43 32.68 26.50
N LYS A 174 -0.77 33.33 25.38
CA LYS A 174 -1.52 34.59 25.36
C LYS A 174 -3.03 34.38 25.39
N LEU A 175 -3.80 35.41 25.74
CA LEU A 175 -5.28 35.35 25.77
C LEU A 175 -5.88 34.84 24.45
N SER A 176 -5.45 35.39 23.31
CA SER A 176 -5.97 35.02 21.99
C SER A 176 -5.63 33.59 21.54
N HIS A 177 -4.75 32.87 22.27
CA HIS A 177 -4.43 31.47 21.99
C HIS A 177 -5.65 30.56 22.22
N PHE A 178 -6.46 30.86 23.24
CA PHE A 178 -7.51 29.97 23.73
C PHE A 178 -8.89 30.19 23.10
N PHE A 179 -9.05 31.22 22.26
CA PHE A 179 -10.36 31.61 21.71
C PHE A 179 -10.34 31.76 20.18
N LYS A 180 -11.41 31.27 19.55
CA LYS A 180 -11.64 31.28 18.09
C LYS A 180 -12.34 32.56 17.66
N ALA A 181 -13.24 33.06 18.51
CA ALA A 181 -13.92 34.33 18.35
C ALA A 181 -14.27 34.93 19.72
N MET A 182 -14.27 36.25 19.79
CA MET A 182 -14.74 37.03 20.94
C MET A 182 -15.74 38.05 20.42
N THR A 183 -16.98 38.03 20.90
CA THR A 183 -18.00 39.04 20.55
C THR A 183 -18.50 39.78 21.77
N VAL A 184 -18.77 41.07 21.63
CA VAL A 184 -19.39 41.89 22.68
C VAL A 184 -20.75 42.36 22.19
N ASP A 185 -21.79 41.84 22.81
CA ASP A 185 -23.18 42.18 22.53
C ASP A 185 -23.66 43.22 23.55
N PHE A 186 -24.37 44.24 23.09
CA PHE A 186 -24.91 45.32 23.92
C PHE A 186 -26.42 45.11 24.13
N ASP A 187 -26.89 45.08 25.38
CA ASP A 187 -28.31 44.91 25.72
C ASP A 187 -29.05 46.26 25.59
N ASN A 188 -29.37 46.66 24.36
CA ASN A 188 -30.06 47.93 24.10
C ASN A 188 -31.58 47.72 24.02
N ARG A 189 -32.30 48.02 25.12
CA ARG A 189 -33.78 47.93 25.17
C ARG A 189 -34.49 49.07 24.41
N ASN A 190 -33.78 50.11 23.99
CA ASN A 190 -34.36 51.23 23.24
C ASN A 190 -33.93 51.17 21.76
N LYS A 191 -34.84 50.69 20.91
CA LYS A 191 -34.73 50.88 19.46
C LYS A 191 -34.79 52.37 19.12
N ALA A 192 -33.69 52.97 18.66
CA ALA A 192 -33.63 53.78 17.45
C ALA A 192 -32.32 54.58 17.29
N LYS A 193 -31.92 54.69 16.02
CA LYS A 193 -31.02 55.66 15.36
C LYS A 193 -29.51 55.36 15.39
N ASP A 194 -29.01 55.34 14.15
CA ASP A 194 -27.63 55.29 13.69
C ASP A 194 -26.85 54.02 14.03
N GLY A 195 -25.97 53.61 13.13
CA GLY A 195 -25.30 52.30 13.10
C GLY A 195 -24.33 52.00 14.26
N ALA A 196 -24.56 52.54 15.45
CA ALA A 196 -23.81 52.32 16.69
C ALA A 196 -24.07 50.95 17.35
N ASP A 197 -25.08 50.19 16.87
CA ASP A 197 -25.44 48.85 17.36
C ASP A 197 -24.57 47.70 16.80
N GLN A 198 -23.46 47.99 16.10
CA GLN A 198 -22.58 46.91 15.65
C GLN A 198 -21.96 46.22 16.87
N SER A 199 -22.15 44.92 17.05
CA SER A 199 -21.40 44.12 18.02
C SER A 199 -19.89 44.23 17.74
N VAL A 200 -19.04 44.35 18.76
CA VAL A 200 -17.58 44.26 18.56
C VAL A 200 -17.25 42.79 18.34
N GLU A 201 -16.79 42.41 17.16
CA GLU A 201 -16.40 41.03 16.84
C GLU A 201 -14.92 40.94 16.52
N TRP A 202 -14.22 40.07 17.26
CA TRP A 202 -12.91 39.58 16.89
C TRP A 202 -13.02 38.10 16.50
N LYS A 203 -12.48 37.75 15.33
CA LYS A 203 -12.36 36.37 14.84
C LYS A 203 -10.90 36.07 14.57
N LYS A 204 -10.43 34.91 15.04
CA LYS A 204 -9.07 34.46 14.81
C LYS A 204 -8.83 34.27 13.30
N PRO A 205 -7.82 34.93 12.70
CA PRO A 205 -7.50 34.75 11.29
C PRO A 205 -7.10 33.30 10.99
N VAL A 206 -7.62 32.73 9.90
CA VAL A 206 -7.23 31.38 9.44
C VAL A 206 -5.84 31.47 8.81
N VAL A 207 -4.81 31.07 9.56
CA VAL A 207 -3.42 31.10 9.09
C VAL A 207 -3.12 29.80 8.33
N ALA A 208 -2.60 29.91 7.11
CA ALA A 208 -2.13 28.76 6.34
C ALA A 208 -0.93 28.09 7.07
N ALA A 209 -0.89 26.76 7.06
CA ALA A 209 -0.02 25.91 7.87
C ALA A 209 1.51 26.16 7.76
N ASN A 210 1.98 27.02 6.86
CA ASN A 210 3.39 27.29 6.58
C ASN A 210 3.85 28.73 6.93
N SER A 211 3.10 29.48 7.73
CA SER A 211 3.44 30.86 8.12
C SER A 211 4.30 30.88 9.38
N ALA A 212 5.53 31.41 9.32
CA ALA A 212 6.46 31.41 10.46
C ALA A 212 6.08 32.37 11.59
N ASN A 213 5.26 33.40 11.31
CA ASN A 213 4.78 34.37 12.30
C ASN A 213 3.27 34.60 12.14
N LEU A 214 2.53 34.61 13.25
CA LEU A 214 1.14 35.05 13.33
C LEU A 214 1.09 36.59 13.17
N PRO A 215 0.08 37.16 12.48
CA PRO A 215 -0.14 38.60 12.48
C PRO A 215 -0.31 39.12 13.92
N ASN A 216 0.15 40.34 14.24
CA ASN A 216 -0.06 40.94 15.57
C ASN A 216 -1.56 40.99 15.98
N ALA A 217 -2.48 41.04 15.01
CA ALA A 217 -3.93 40.97 15.22
C ALA A 217 -4.45 39.58 15.65
N ALA A 218 -3.62 38.54 15.59
CA ALA A 218 -3.95 37.15 15.95
C ALA A 218 -3.34 36.71 17.30
N ASP A 219 -2.42 37.49 17.88
CA ASP A 219 -1.63 37.10 19.05
C ASP A 219 -1.49 38.23 20.09
N PHE A 220 -2.51 38.41 20.94
CA PHE A 220 -2.60 39.47 21.95
C PHE A 220 -3.11 38.98 23.32
N ASP A 221 -2.77 39.74 24.36
CA ASP A 221 -3.24 39.54 25.75
C ASP A 221 -4.37 40.49 26.15
N GLN A 222 -4.54 41.59 25.41
CA GLN A 222 -5.51 42.64 25.67
C GLN A 222 -6.35 42.94 24.43
N LEU A 223 -7.68 42.96 24.60
CA LEU A 223 -8.63 43.48 23.63
C LEU A 223 -9.22 44.78 24.18
N GLU A 224 -9.08 45.88 23.44
CA GLU A 224 -9.65 47.17 23.80
C GLU A 224 -10.51 47.75 22.67
N PHE A 225 -11.59 48.45 23.05
CA PHE A 225 -12.40 49.24 22.12
C PHE A 225 -12.92 50.50 22.80
N LYS A 226 -13.09 51.57 22.00
CA LYS A 226 -13.63 52.88 22.44
C LYS A 226 -14.93 53.18 21.70
N ARG A 227 -15.97 53.64 22.40
CA ARG A 227 -17.26 54.05 21.85
C ARG A 227 -17.79 55.31 22.53
N GLY A 228 -18.66 56.05 21.84
CA GLY A 228 -19.43 57.14 22.42
C GLY A 228 -20.58 56.62 23.27
N GLY A 229 -20.83 57.25 24.41
CA GLY A 229 -21.93 56.95 25.32
C GLY A 229 -21.75 57.63 26.68
N ASP A 230 -22.86 58.12 27.20
CA ASP A 230 -23.03 58.83 28.48
C ASP A 230 -23.83 58.02 29.51
N ASP A 231 -24.57 56.99 29.07
CA ASP A 231 -25.37 56.11 29.93
C ASP A 231 -24.69 54.78 30.29
N ASN A 232 -25.10 54.20 31.42
CA ASN A 232 -24.70 52.86 31.84
C ASN A 232 -25.35 51.78 30.96
N ILE A 233 -24.54 50.88 30.39
CA ILE A 233 -25.01 49.83 29.46
C ILE A 233 -24.57 48.45 29.92
N ASN A 234 -25.49 47.49 29.90
CA ASN A 234 -25.17 46.09 30.10
C ASN A 234 -24.65 45.47 28.80
N ILE A 235 -23.51 44.78 28.89
CA ILE A 235 -22.91 44.04 27.80
C ILE A 235 -22.76 42.56 28.15
N THR A 236 -22.74 41.71 27.14
CA THR A 236 -22.39 40.30 27.27
C THR A 236 -21.18 40.02 26.39
N ILE A 237 -20.09 39.60 27.01
CA ILE A 237 -18.88 39.18 26.30
C ILE A 237 -18.99 37.68 26.05
N ASN A 238 -19.09 37.28 24.78
CA ASN A 238 -19.14 35.88 24.36
C ASN A 238 -17.74 35.43 23.94
N LEU A 239 -17.21 34.41 24.60
CA LEU A 239 -15.90 33.82 24.29
C LEU A 239 -16.09 32.42 23.69
N VAL A 240 -15.78 32.25 22.40
CA VAL A 240 -15.80 30.95 21.72
C VAL A 240 -14.43 30.29 21.89
N ARG A 241 -14.36 29.17 22.60
CA ARG A 241 -13.11 28.43 22.85
C ARG A 241 -12.51 27.88 21.55
N ASP A 242 -11.18 27.94 21.43
CA ASP A 242 -10.41 27.35 20.33
C ASP A 242 -9.74 26.05 20.81
N GLU A 243 -10.42 24.94 20.57
CA GLU A 243 -9.95 23.62 21.00
C GLU A 243 -9.66 22.73 19.80
N ASN A 244 -8.48 22.11 19.80
CA ASN A 244 -8.06 21.14 18.80
C ASN A 244 -7.66 19.82 19.49
N PRO A 245 -8.41 18.72 19.34
CA PRO A 245 -9.62 18.54 18.52
C PRO A 245 -10.84 19.35 19.00
N GLU A 246 -11.72 19.74 18.08
CA GLU A 246 -12.93 20.53 18.41
C GLU A 246 -13.87 19.74 19.33
N ARG A 247 -14.32 20.38 20.41
CA ARG A 247 -15.37 19.88 21.30
C ARG A 247 -16.74 20.39 20.88
N TYR A 248 -17.75 19.56 21.13
CA TYR A 248 -19.14 19.82 20.79
C TYR A 248 -20.00 19.63 22.04
N THR A 249 -21.11 20.37 22.11
CA THR A 249 -22.17 20.11 23.08
C THR A 249 -22.95 18.89 22.64
N VAL A 250 -23.13 17.96 23.58
CA VAL A 250 -23.78 16.68 23.35
C VAL A 250 -25.27 16.82 23.63
N SER A 251 -26.12 16.18 22.81
CA SER A 251 -27.57 16.16 23.04
C SER A 251 -27.89 15.50 24.40
N PRO A 252 -28.99 15.87 25.09
CA PRO A 252 -29.32 15.29 26.39
C PRO A 252 -29.42 13.76 26.38
N ALA A 253 -29.87 13.16 25.27
CA ALA A 253 -29.97 11.71 25.12
C ALA A 253 -28.60 11.03 25.05
N LEU A 254 -27.63 11.64 24.36
CA LEU A 254 -26.27 11.11 24.29
C LEU A 254 -25.47 11.42 25.57
N ALA A 255 -25.78 12.54 26.24
CA ALA A 255 -25.18 12.91 27.52
C ALA A 255 -25.56 11.94 28.66
N GLU A 256 -26.77 11.36 28.65
CA GLU A 256 -27.18 10.34 29.61
C GLU A 256 -26.37 9.04 29.47
N ILE A 257 -25.93 8.70 28.26
CA ILE A 257 -25.13 7.49 27.98
C ILE A 257 -23.65 7.73 28.32
N LEU A 258 -23.12 8.87 27.89
CA LEU A 258 -21.69 9.20 28.03
C LEU A 258 -21.33 9.84 29.37
N ASP A 259 -22.32 10.20 30.19
CA ASP A 259 -22.17 10.97 31.43
C ASP A 259 -21.33 12.27 31.26
N THR A 260 -21.40 12.86 30.07
CA THR A 260 -20.65 14.08 29.72
C THR A 260 -21.51 15.03 28.89
N ARG A 261 -21.41 16.33 29.17
CA ARG A 261 -22.13 17.39 28.43
C ARG A 261 -21.34 17.90 27.22
N GLU A 262 -20.03 17.76 27.25
CA GLU A 262 -19.09 18.22 26.24
C GLU A 262 -18.15 17.07 25.86
N ALA A 263 -18.06 16.76 24.57
CA ALA A 263 -17.20 15.68 24.09
C ALA A 263 -16.59 16.02 22.73
N THR A 264 -15.44 15.44 22.43
CA THR A 264 -14.93 15.37 21.05
C THR A 264 -15.65 14.26 20.29
N ARG A 265 -15.63 14.31 18.95
CA ARG A 265 -16.25 13.26 18.12
C ARG A 265 -15.67 11.87 18.42
N ALA A 266 -14.36 11.79 18.63
CA ALA A 266 -13.67 10.54 18.92
C ALA A 266 -14.03 10.00 20.32
N GLU A 267 -14.05 10.87 21.34
CA GLU A 267 -14.47 10.50 22.70
C GLU A 267 -15.93 10.00 22.71
N ALA A 268 -16.84 10.68 22.00
CA ALA A 268 -18.25 10.27 21.94
C ALA A 268 -18.45 8.92 21.23
N VAL A 269 -17.77 8.68 20.10
CA VAL A 269 -17.83 7.39 19.40
C VAL A 269 -17.24 6.27 20.27
N MET A 270 -16.08 6.52 20.89
CA MET A 270 -15.43 5.54 21.75
C MET A 270 -16.28 5.25 22.99
N GLY A 271 -16.88 6.28 23.61
CA GLY A 271 -17.74 6.11 24.77
C GLY A 271 -19.00 5.29 24.48
N ILE A 272 -19.63 5.47 23.30
CA ILE A 272 -20.74 4.58 22.88
C ILE A 272 -20.22 3.16 22.66
N TYR A 273 -19.05 2.99 22.05
CA TYR A 273 -18.47 1.67 21.84
C TYR A 273 -18.14 0.96 23.17
N GLU A 274 -17.61 1.67 24.15
CA GLU A 274 -17.37 1.18 25.51
C GLU A 274 -18.66 0.83 26.22
N TYR A 275 -19.71 1.63 26.06
CA TYR A 275 -21.05 1.35 26.59
C TYR A 275 -21.63 0.05 26.01
N ILE A 276 -21.58 -0.13 24.69
CA ILE A 276 -22.03 -1.36 24.00
C ILE A 276 -21.29 -2.58 24.54
N LYS A 277 -19.97 -2.44 24.72
CA LYS A 277 -19.11 -3.51 25.23
C LYS A 277 -19.38 -3.83 26.71
N ALA A 278 -19.58 -2.80 27.54
CA ALA A 278 -19.85 -2.96 28.96
C ALA A 278 -21.19 -3.66 29.22
N ASN A 279 -22.19 -3.37 28.41
CA ASN A 279 -23.52 -3.97 28.52
C ASN A 279 -23.69 -5.28 27.73
N GLY A 280 -22.64 -5.77 27.06
CA GLY A 280 -22.68 -7.03 26.31
C GLY A 280 -23.68 -7.02 25.14
N LEU A 281 -23.91 -5.87 24.52
CA LEU A 281 -24.92 -5.69 23.47
C LEU A 281 -24.44 -6.10 22.06
N GLN A 282 -23.16 -6.44 21.92
CA GLN A 282 -22.55 -6.84 20.65
C GLN A 282 -22.86 -8.31 20.34
N GLU A 283 -23.29 -8.60 19.12
CA GLU A 283 -23.61 -9.97 18.71
C GLU A 283 -22.35 -10.83 18.51
N ASP A 284 -22.43 -12.11 18.92
CA ASP A 284 -21.33 -13.07 18.79
C ASP A 284 -21.07 -13.49 17.34
N ASP A 285 -22.15 -13.67 16.55
CA ASP A 285 -22.11 -14.11 15.15
C ASP A 285 -21.68 -12.98 14.20
N GLU A 286 -22.19 -11.76 14.40
CA GLU A 286 -21.87 -10.58 13.61
C GLU A 286 -21.34 -9.45 14.50
N LYS A 287 -20.01 -9.45 14.74
CA LYS A 287 -19.34 -8.43 15.58
C LYS A 287 -19.46 -6.98 15.12
N ARG A 288 -20.15 -6.71 14.00
CA ARG A 288 -20.38 -5.34 13.49
C ARG A 288 -21.78 -4.82 13.85
N SER A 289 -22.71 -5.68 14.23
CA SER A 289 -24.03 -5.34 14.74
C SER A 289 -24.08 -5.39 16.26
N PHE A 290 -25.02 -4.66 16.83
CA PHE A 290 -25.32 -4.68 18.26
C PHE A 290 -26.81 -4.43 18.48
N ASP A 291 -27.35 -4.96 19.58
CA ASP A 291 -28.72 -4.70 20.00
C ASP A 291 -28.80 -3.36 20.74
N CYS A 292 -29.73 -2.49 20.34
CA CYS A 292 -29.94 -1.20 20.99
C CYS A 292 -30.86 -1.39 22.21
N ASP A 293 -30.39 -1.01 23.39
CA ASP A 293 -31.24 -0.84 24.58
C ASP A 293 -32.11 0.43 24.49
N ASP A 294 -32.98 0.68 25.46
CA ASP A 294 -33.92 1.82 25.40
C ASP A 294 -33.23 3.19 25.30
N ARG A 295 -32.02 3.32 25.86
CA ARG A 295 -31.21 4.54 25.81
C ARG A 295 -30.57 4.72 24.45
N LEU A 296 -29.96 3.67 23.90
CA LEU A 296 -29.41 3.66 22.55
C LEU A 296 -30.52 3.84 21.51
N LYS A 297 -31.71 3.27 21.72
CA LYS A 297 -32.90 3.48 20.88
C LYS A 297 -33.27 4.95 20.81
N ALA A 298 -33.18 5.71 21.91
CA ALA A 298 -33.46 7.16 21.90
C ALA A 298 -32.49 7.93 20.99
N VAL A 299 -31.22 7.55 20.96
CA VAL A 299 -30.19 8.14 20.09
C VAL A 299 -30.37 7.68 18.64
N TRP A 300 -30.67 6.39 18.42
CA TRP A 300 -30.77 5.76 17.09
C TRP A 300 -32.06 6.09 16.34
N LYS A 301 -33.17 6.28 17.07
CA LYS A 301 -34.49 6.59 16.50
C LYS A 301 -34.49 7.92 15.75
N HIS A 302 -33.72 8.91 16.20
CA HIS A 302 -33.59 10.19 15.51
C HIS A 302 -32.91 10.05 14.14
N PHE A 303 -31.87 9.20 14.06
CA PHE A 303 -31.16 8.88 12.82
C PHE A 303 -32.06 8.12 11.83
N LEU A 304 -32.76 7.08 12.31
CA LEU A 304 -33.71 6.31 11.51
C LEU A 304 -34.91 7.14 11.04
N MET A 305 -35.27 8.25 11.69
CA MET A 305 -36.40 9.06 11.22
C MET A 305 -36.00 10.04 10.09
N GLN A 306 -34.75 10.47 10.02
CA GLN A 306 -34.26 11.38 8.97
C GLN A 306 -33.94 10.69 7.66
N VAL A 307 -33.35 9.47 7.69
CA VAL A 307 -33.03 8.69 6.49
C VAL A 307 -34.28 8.36 5.66
N TYR A 308 -35.44 8.19 6.32
CA TYR A 308 -36.70 7.79 5.67
C TYR A 308 -37.55 8.95 5.16
N ARG A 309 -37.11 10.21 5.32
CA ARG A 309 -37.87 11.39 4.86
C ARG A 309 -37.69 11.71 3.36
N GLY A 310 -36.90 10.93 2.63
CA GLY A 310 -36.47 11.22 1.25
C GLY A 310 -36.91 10.25 0.15
N GLY A 311 -37.76 9.25 0.42
CA GLY A 311 -38.19 8.30 -0.62
C GLY A 311 -39.52 7.62 -0.29
N GLU A 312 -40.32 7.33 -1.32
CA GLU A 312 -41.58 6.60 -1.20
C GLU A 312 -41.38 5.29 -0.43
N VAL A 313 -42.18 5.11 0.62
CA VAL A 313 -42.08 3.97 1.53
C VAL A 313 -42.54 2.70 0.81
N ASN A 314 -41.59 1.86 0.41
CA ASN A 314 -41.90 0.52 -0.05
C ASN A 314 -42.43 -0.33 1.11
N LYS A 315 -43.36 -1.25 0.84
CA LYS A 315 -44.01 -2.12 1.83
C LYS A 315 -43.00 -2.97 2.65
N TYR A 316 -41.78 -3.15 2.13
CA TYR A 316 -40.65 -3.83 2.78
C TYR A 316 -39.85 -2.96 3.77
N ASP A 317 -40.01 -1.63 3.74
CA ASP A 317 -39.28 -0.70 4.63
C ASP A 317 -39.91 -0.54 6.03
N SER A 318 -41.18 -0.93 6.18
CA SER A 318 -41.84 -0.98 7.50
C SER A 318 -41.17 -1.97 8.48
N GLN A 319 -40.47 -2.98 7.93
CA GLN A 319 -39.70 -3.95 8.72
C GLN A 319 -38.29 -3.45 9.07
N VAL A 320 -37.77 -2.45 8.34
CA VAL A 320 -36.44 -1.84 8.59
C VAL A 320 -36.52 -0.70 9.60
N LEU A 321 -37.65 0.01 9.67
CA LEU A 321 -38.00 0.94 10.76
C LEU A 321 -38.13 0.24 12.14
N SER A 322 -38.19 -1.09 12.15
CA SER A 322 -38.22 -1.94 13.34
C SER A 322 -36.84 -2.50 13.71
N ARG A 323 -35.73 -1.98 13.14
CA ARG A 323 -34.38 -2.40 13.55
C ARG A 323 -34.11 -1.95 14.98
N GLU A 324 -34.33 -2.85 15.92
CA GLU A 324 -33.78 -2.81 17.27
C GLU A 324 -32.26 -3.00 17.29
N LYS A 325 -31.61 -3.06 16.11
CA LYS A 325 -30.18 -3.33 15.93
C LYS A 325 -29.44 -2.14 15.35
N GLY A 326 -28.34 -1.76 15.99
CA GLY A 326 -27.36 -0.79 15.52
C GLY A 326 -26.24 -1.45 14.71
N TYR A 327 -25.47 -0.62 13.99
CA TYR A 327 -24.32 -1.06 13.18
C TYR A 327 -23.12 -0.14 13.45
N ILE A 328 -22.01 -0.73 13.89
CA ILE A 328 -20.82 -0.01 14.41
C ILE A 328 -20.24 0.99 13.41
N PRO A 329 -20.10 0.67 12.10
CA PRO A 329 -19.60 1.63 11.11
C PRO A 329 -20.43 2.93 10.96
N TYR A 330 -21.71 2.93 11.33
CA TYR A 330 -22.54 4.15 11.30
C TYR A 330 -22.48 4.96 12.60
N LEU A 331 -21.77 4.50 13.64
CA LEU A 331 -21.64 5.23 14.90
C LEU A 331 -21.15 6.68 14.73
N PRO A 332 -20.12 6.98 13.89
CA PRO A 332 -19.68 8.36 13.71
C PRO A 332 -20.77 9.27 13.13
N ASP A 333 -21.56 8.76 12.19
CA ASP A 333 -22.63 9.52 11.54
C ASP A 333 -23.80 9.79 12.51
N VAL A 334 -24.15 8.79 13.33
CA VAL A 334 -25.19 8.93 14.38
C VAL A 334 -24.74 9.93 15.43
N VAL A 335 -23.49 9.82 15.93
CA VAL A 335 -22.93 10.74 16.92
C VAL A 335 -22.91 12.17 16.39
N MET A 336 -22.53 12.38 15.13
CA MET A 336 -22.44 13.72 14.54
C MET A 336 -23.80 14.45 14.53
N GLN A 337 -24.92 13.74 14.42
CA GLN A 337 -26.26 14.34 14.47
C GLN A 337 -26.68 14.79 15.87
N HIS A 338 -26.07 14.22 16.91
CA HIS A 338 -26.33 14.54 18.31
C HIS A 338 -25.29 15.50 18.90
N MET A 339 -24.45 16.09 18.05
CA MET A 339 -23.41 17.05 18.42
C MET A 339 -23.71 18.42 17.82
N THR A 340 -23.77 19.44 18.67
CA THR A 340 -23.92 20.84 18.28
C THR A 340 -22.65 21.63 18.61
N SER A 341 -22.43 22.77 17.93
CA SER A 341 -21.30 23.64 18.25
C SER A 341 -21.37 24.09 19.71
N LEU A 342 -20.21 24.12 20.39
CA LEU A 342 -20.11 24.57 21.76
C LEU A 342 -20.64 25.99 21.93
N GLU A 343 -21.48 26.21 22.94
CA GLU A 343 -21.98 27.54 23.26
C GLU A 343 -20.82 28.42 23.78
N PRO A 344 -20.74 29.69 23.37
CA PRO A 344 -19.71 30.58 23.88
C PRO A 344 -19.88 30.80 25.39
N VAL A 345 -18.75 30.97 26.08
CA VAL A 345 -18.75 31.39 27.49
C VAL A 345 -19.24 32.82 27.56
N LYS A 346 -20.40 33.04 28.20
CA LYS A 346 -21.04 34.35 28.34
C LYS A 346 -20.60 35.01 29.64
N LEU A 347 -19.87 36.12 29.55
CA LEU A 347 -19.47 36.94 30.70
C LEU A 347 -20.33 38.20 30.71
N PRO A 348 -21.32 38.32 31.62
CA PRO A 348 -22.11 39.53 31.74
C PRO A 348 -21.25 40.64 32.35
N TYR A 349 -21.29 41.86 31.83
CA TYR A 349 -20.59 43.01 32.41
C TYR A 349 -21.43 44.27 32.26
N THR A 350 -21.42 45.16 33.24
CA THR A 350 -22.10 46.45 33.15
C THR A 350 -21.06 47.54 32.98
N ILE A 351 -21.11 48.27 31.87
CA ILE A 351 -20.30 49.46 31.64
C ILE A 351 -20.87 50.56 32.54
N ARG A 352 -20.05 51.00 33.50
CA ARG A 352 -20.37 52.05 34.47
C ARG A 352 -19.73 53.36 34.07
N VAL A 353 -20.52 54.41 33.87
CA VAL A 353 -20.09 55.76 33.50
C VAL A 353 -20.14 56.73 34.69
N ASP A 354 -20.71 56.25 35.81
CA ASP A 354 -20.88 56.98 37.07
C ASP A 354 -19.52 57.44 37.66
N LYS A 355 -19.51 58.64 38.25
CA LYS A 355 -18.34 59.23 38.90
C LYS A 355 -17.83 58.38 40.08
N GLU A 356 -18.73 57.83 40.89
CA GLU A 356 -18.41 57.03 42.09
C GLU A 356 -17.59 55.76 41.78
N PHE A 357 -17.84 55.14 40.62
CA PHE A 357 -17.11 53.94 40.20
C PHE A 357 -15.66 54.26 39.80
N HIS A 358 -15.43 55.44 39.24
CA HIS A 358 -14.11 55.86 38.73
C HIS A 358 -13.20 56.45 39.81
N GLU A 359 -13.70 56.70 41.02
CA GLU A 359 -12.87 57.08 42.18
C GLU A 359 -11.99 55.92 42.68
N ASN A 360 -12.46 54.67 42.54
CA ASN A 360 -11.69 53.44 42.84
C ASN A 360 -12.11 52.28 41.89
N PRO A 361 -11.63 52.27 40.64
CA PRO A 361 -12.06 51.28 39.65
C PRO A 361 -11.52 49.89 40.02
N GLN A 362 -12.39 48.99 40.45
CA GLN A 362 -12.05 47.58 40.60
C GLN A 362 -12.39 46.82 39.31
N PRO A 363 -11.42 46.08 38.71
CA PRO A 363 -11.71 45.26 37.55
C PRO A 363 -12.61 44.08 37.94
N THR A 364 -13.58 43.76 37.10
CA THR A 364 -14.37 42.54 37.27
C THR A 364 -13.55 41.35 36.81
N ILE A 365 -13.39 40.35 37.68
CA ILE A 365 -12.55 39.18 37.45
C ILE A 365 -13.42 37.96 37.14
N TYR A 366 -13.11 37.28 36.04
CA TYR A 366 -13.74 36.01 35.65
C TYR A 366 -12.68 34.91 35.54
N ASP A 367 -12.91 33.78 36.19
CA ASP A 367 -12.05 32.60 36.07
C ASP A 367 -12.69 31.61 35.09
N VAL A 368 -11.99 31.32 33.98
CA VAL A 368 -12.43 30.46 32.88
C VAL A 368 -11.48 29.26 32.77
N GLN A 369 -12.02 28.03 32.71
CA GLN A 369 -11.18 26.85 32.52
C GLN A 369 -10.80 26.69 31.04
N VAL A 370 -9.49 26.55 30.79
CA VAL A 370 -8.91 26.36 29.45
C VAL A 370 -8.04 25.11 29.41
N LEU A 371 -7.95 24.48 28.24
CA LEU A 371 -7.12 23.29 28.01
C LEU A 371 -5.73 23.69 27.51
N VAL A 372 -4.69 23.22 28.20
CA VAL A 372 -3.28 23.45 27.87
C VAL A 372 -2.59 22.11 27.60
N ASP A 373 -1.67 22.08 26.63
CA ASP A 373 -0.88 20.90 26.33
C ASP A 373 0.07 20.55 27.50
N ASP A 374 0.36 19.26 27.69
CA ASP A 374 1.31 18.80 28.72
C ASP A 374 2.74 19.31 28.43
N PRO A 375 3.46 19.91 29.41
CA PRO A 375 4.85 20.32 29.22
C PRO A 375 5.80 19.19 28.79
N LEU A 376 5.50 17.94 29.14
CA LEU A 376 6.28 16.77 28.70
C LEU A 376 6.24 16.60 27.17
N ARG A 377 5.14 16.98 26.51
CA ARG A 377 5.01 16.94 25.05
C ARG A 377 6.11 17.75 24.36
N ALA A 378 6.44 18.92 24.89
CA ALA A 378 7.48 19.78 24.33
C ALA A 378 8.88 19.13 24.44
N ALA A 379 9.16 18.47 25.57
CA ALA A 379 10.39 17.71 25.77
C ALA A 379 10.48 16.46 24.87
N LEU A 380 9.37 15.75 24.66
CA LEU A 380 9.33 14.61 23.74
C LEU A 380 9.49 15.05 22.27
N MET A 381 8.87 16.16 21.89
CA MET A 381 9.01 16.75 20.56
C MET A 381 10.44 17.20 20.29
N SER A 382 11.12 17.82 21.26
CA SER A 382 12.52 18.24 21.10
C SER A 382 13.45 17.02 20.91
N TYR A 383 13.17 15.90 21.57
CA TYR A 383 13.90 14.65 21.35
C TYR A 383 13.66 14.07 19.95
N LEU A 384 12.41 14.05 19.47
CA LEU A 384 12.07 13.54 18.14
C LEU A 384 12.61 14.41 17.00
N GLN A 385 12.62 15.74 17.18
CA GLN A 385 13.05 16.74 16.20
C GLN A 385 14.53 17.10 16.30
N ASN A 386 15.32 16.37 17.11
CA ASN A 386 16.74 16.66 17.26
C ASN A 386 17.46 16.60 15.89
N PRO A 387 17.99 17.73 15.38
CA PRO A 387 18.60 17.79 14.05
C PRO A 387 19.92 17.00 13.95
N THR A 388 20.60 16.76 15.08
CA THR A 388 21.85 15.99 15.13
C THR A 388 21.64 14.50 14.88
N TYR A 389 20.44 13.97 15.16
CA TYR A 389 20.12 12.56 14.97
C TYR A 389 20.27 12.12 13.51
N ALA A 390 19.85 12.97 12.56
CA ALA A 390 19.98 12.68 11.15
C ALA A 390 21.44 12.62 10.68
N GLN A 391 22.31 13.46 11.25
CA GLN A 391 23.76 13.44 10.97
C GLN A 391 24.41 12.19 11.56
N ASN A 392 24.11 11.86 12.83
CA ASN A 392 24.64 10.66 13.48
C ASN A 392 24.28 9.37 12.71
N LEU A 393 23.08 9.30 12.11
CA LEU A 393 22.70 8.17 11.26
C LEU A 393 23.51 8.07 9.96
N LEU A 394 23.92 9.20 9.39
CA LEU A 394 24.80 9.20 8.22
C LEU A 394 26.21 8.72 8.59
N ASP A 395 26.72 9.14 9.74
CA ASP A 395 28.03 8.70 10.23
C ASP A 395 28.03 7.19 10.53
N ILE A 396 26.97 6.67 11.18
CA ILE A 396 26.80 5.24 11.41
C ILE A 396 26.71 4.47 10.08
N ALA A 397 26.06 5.02 9.06
CA ALA A 397 25.99 4.39 7.74
C ALA A 397 27.38 4.29 7.07
N ASP A 398 28.21 5.33 7.18
CA ASP A 398 29.59 5.31 6.67
C ASP A 398 30.47 4.30 7.41
N LEU A 399 30.38 4.25 8.75
CA LEU A 399 31.10 3.26 9.56
C LEU A 399 30.70 1.82 9.17
N ASN A 400 29.41 1.59 8.93
CA ASN A 400 28.89 0.29 8.51
C ASN A 400 29.43 -0.16 7.15
N GLU A 401 29.57 0.76 6.20
CA GLU A 401 30.18 0.48 4.90
C GLU A 401 31.67 0.09 5.06
N ARG A 402 32.41 0.81 5.90
CA ARG A 402 33.81 0.48 6.21
C ARG A 402 33.93 -0.91 6.84
N VAL A 403 33.03 -1.26 7.77
CA VAL A 403 33.00 -2.59 8.41
C VAL A 403 32.73 -3.70 7.38
N ALA A 404 31.76 -3.52 6.48
CA ALA A 404 31.44 -4.52 5.47
C ALA A 404 32.61 -4.76 4.49
N VAL A 405 33.33 -3.70 4.10
CA VAL A 405 34.55 -3.82 3.28
C VAL A 405 35.65 -4.59 4.01
N LEU A 406 35.83 -4.35 5.32
CA LEU A 406 36.80 -5.09 6.13
C LEU A 406 36.45 -6.57 6.23
N ILE A 407 35.18 -6.90 6.41
CA ILE A 407 34.69 -8.29 6.48
C ILE A 407 34.90 -9.02 5.15
N GLN A 408 34.64 -8.37 4.02
CA GLN A 408 34.94 -8.94 2.70
C GLN A 408 36.44 -9.22 2.53
N LYS A 409 37.31 -8.30 3.00
CA LYS A 409 38.77 -8.52 2.98
C LYS A 409 39.17 -9.71 3.85
N ILE A 410 38.57 -9.87 5.02
CA ILE A 410 38.78 -11.03 5.89
C ILE A 410 38.34 -12.32 5.19
N GLY A 411 37.16 -12.33 4.56
CA GLY A 411 36.67 -13.48 3.79
C GLY A 411 37.63 -13.87 2.65
N ASN A 412 38.14 -12.89 1.89
CA ASN A 412 39.14 -13.13 0.85
C ASN A 412 40.46 -13.70 1.42
N SER A 413 40.92 -13.19 2.56
CA SER A 413 42.12 -13.71 3.23
C SER A 413 41.91 -15.14 3.72
N LYS A 414 40.74 -15.45 4.28
CA LYS A 414 40.37 -16.80 4.72
C LYS A 414 40.32 -17.79 3.54
N SER A 415 39.73 -17.41 2.42
CA SER A 415 39.72 -18.25 1.21
C SER A 415 41.13 -18.54 0.68
N LYS A 416 42.02 -17.53 0.71
CA LYS A 416 43.44 -17.73 0.36
C LYS A 416 44.12 -18.69 1.34
N HIS A 417 43.91 -18.50 2.64
CA HIS A 417 44.45 -19.38 3.67
C HIS A 417 43.98 -20.83 3.47
N GLY A 418 42.67 -21.04 3.28
CA GLY A 418 42.10 -22.37 3.03
C GLY A 418 42.62 -23.02 1.74
N PHE A 419 42.84 -22.24 0.67
CA PHE A 419 43.44 -22.74 -0.57
C PHE A 419 44.87 -23.26 -0.34
N PHE A 420 45.72 -22.48 0.33
CA PHE A 420 47.11 -22.88 0.58
C PHE A 420 47.22 -23.99 1.64
N ASP A 421 46.32 -24.03 2.61
CA ASP A 421 46.24 -25.11 3.60
C ASP A 421 45.80 -26.45 2.97
N ALA A 422 44.82 -26.42 2.07
CA ALA A 422 44.42 -27.61 1.32
C ALA A 422 45.54 -28.12 0.39
N LEU A 423 46.27 -27.21 -0.26
CA LEU A 423 47.43 -27.53 -1.09
C LEU A 423 48.59 -28.13 -0.27
N SER A 424 48.86 -27.62 0.93
CA SER A 424 49.96 -28.09 1.77
C SER A 424 49.70 -29.48 2.36
N LYS A 425 48.45 -29.81 2.68
CA LYS A 425 48.07 -31.10 3.26
C LYS A 425 48.15 -32.25 2.27
N ASN A 426 47.56 -32.12 1.08
CA ASN A 426 47.51 -33.19 0.06
C ASN A 426 47.68 -32.62 -1.36
N PRO A 427 48.91 -32.28 -1.78
CA PRO A 427 49.13 -31.55 -3.04
C PRO A 427 48.67 -32.33 -4.27
N THR A 428 48.87 -33.64 -4.31
CA THR A 428 48.56 -34.48 -5.48
C THR A 428 47.05 -34.58 -5.73
N GLU A 429 46.28 -34.86 -4.68
CA GLU A 429 44.82 -34.95 -4.78
C GLU A 429 44.19 -33.56 -4.98
N PHE A 430 44.74 -32.54 -4.33
CA PHE A 430 44.31 -31.16 -4.49
C PHE A 430 44.49 -30.68 -5.94
N ILE A 431 45.66 -30.88 -6.55
CA ILE A 431 45.91 -30.48 -7.95
C ILE A 431 44.96 -31.21 -8.91
N ALA A 432 44.71 -32.51 -8.69
CA ALA A 432 43.76 -33.27 -9.50
C ALA A 432 42.33 -32.71 -9.40
N ARG A 433 41.86 -32.43 -8.17
CA ARG A 433 40.55 -31.77 -7.93
C ARG A 433 40.51 -30.36 -8.52
N TRP A 434 41.57 -29.59 -8.37
CA TRP A 434 41.66 -28.22 -8.87
C TRP A 434 41.62 -28.18 -10.40
N LEU A 435 42.37 -29.06 -11.08
CA LEU A 435 42.31 -29.18 -12.54
C LEU A 435 40.92 -29.59 -13.03
N SER A 436 40.26 -30.53 -12.34
CA SER A 436 38.87 -30.90 -12.63
C SER A 436 37.90 -29.73 -12.44
N SER A 437 38.04 -28.96 -11.35
CA SER A 437 37.23 -27.76 -11.10
C SER A 437 37.46 -26.69 -12.16
N GLN A 438 38.71 -26.33 -12.47
CA GLN A 438 39.03 -25.31 -13.47
C GLN A 438 38.56 -25.71 -14.87
N LYS A 439 38.66 -27.00 -15.23
CA LYS A 439 38.11 -27.53 -16.48
C LYS A 439 36.59 -27.37 -16.53
N ARG A 440 35.89 -27.77 -15.46
CA ARG A 440 34.43 -27.60 -15.36
C ARG A 440 34.02 -26.13 -15.44
N ASP A 441 34.74 -25.25 -14.75
CA ASP A 441 34.46 -23.81 -14.78
C ASP A 441 34.69 -23.24 -16.18
N LEU A 442 35.74 -23.68 -16.89
CA LEU A 442 35.99 -23.33 -18.29
C LEU A 442 34.90 -23.87 -19.22
N ASP A 443 34.43 -25.09 -19.02
CA ASP A 443 33.33 -25.69 -19.78
C ASP A 443 32.01 -24.92 -19.57
N ILE A 444 31.78 -24.42 -18.34
CA ILE A 444 30.64 -23.55 -18.01
C ILE A 444 30.81 -22.18 -18.68
N MET A 445 31.99 -21.55 -18.57
CA MET A 445 32.26 -20.23 -19.16
C MET A 445 32.27 -20.25 -20.70
N SER A 446 32.70 -21.36 -21.30
CA SER A 446 32.71 -21.56 -22.76
C SER A 446 31.33 -21.95 -23.31
N GLY A 447 30.45 -22.47 -22.45
CA GLY A 447 29.12 -22.97 -22.81
C GLY A 447 29.13 -24.41 -23.36
N GLU A 448 30.25 -25.13 -23.25
CA GLU A 448 30.31 -26.55 -23.65
C GLU A 448 29.52 -27.46 -22.71
N ALA A 449 29.35 -27.07 -21.45
CA ALA A 449 28.53 -27.81 -20.46
C ALA A 449 27.04 -27.91 -20.85
N ALA A 450 26.52 -27.02 -21.70
CA ALA A 450 25.12 -27.01 -22.11
C ALA A 450 24.74 -28.11 -23.12
N ARG A 451 25.71 -28.83 -23.69
CA ARG A 451 25.44 -29.89 -24.69
C ARG A 451 25.01 -31.24 -24.10
N GLY A 452 24.77 -31.34 -22.79
CA GLY A 452 24.28 -32.58 -22.15
C GLY A 452 25.19 -33.80 -22.33
N VAL A 453 26.38 -33.60 -22.88
CA VAL A 453 27.38 -34.64 -23.04
C VAL A 453 28.12 -34.70 -21.71
N SER A 454 27.77 -35.71 -20.91
CA SER A 454 28.62 -36.18 -19.81
C SER A 454 30.07 -36.24 -20.28
N GLU A 455 30.99 -36.03 -19.34
CA GLU A 455 32.45 -36.04 -19.51
C GLU A 455 32.96 -37.22 -20.37
N ASP A 456 32.14 -38.26 -20.47
CA ASP A 456 32.39 -39.51 -21.17
C ASP A 456 32.29 -39.39 -22.70
N ALA A 457 31.37 -38.62 -23.32
CA ALA A 457 31.16 -38.76 -24.78
C ALA A 457 32.26 -38.20 -25.69
N LYS A 458 33.25 -37.51 -25.12
CA LYS A 458 34.54 -37.21 -25.79
C LYS A 458 35.72 -38.01 -25.21
N GLY A 459 35.50 -38.77 -24.13
CA GLY A 459 36.52 -39.50 -23.38
C GLY A 459 36.88 -40.86 -23.98
N ASP A 460 38.04 -41.38 -23.58
CA ASP A 460 38.53 -42.72 -23.94
C ASP A 460 37.55 -43.85 -23.56
N GLU A 461 36.57 -43.59 -22.69
CA GLU A 461 35.56 -44.57 -22.29
C GLU A 461 34.59 -44.96 -23.42
N TRP A 462 34.23 -44.04 -24.34
CA TRP A 462 33.45 -44.42 -25.53
C TRP A 462 34.29 -45.18 -26.56
N ARG A 463 35.62 -45.10 -26.48
CA ARG A 463 36.53 -45.92 -27.31
C ARG A 463 36.71 -47.33 -26.73
N ARG A 464 36.43 -47.54 -25.44
CA ARG A 464 36.57 -48.82 -24.75
C ARG A 464 35.35 -49.71 -25.06
N GLY A 465 35.43 -50.48 -26.15
CA GLY A 465 34.42 -51.49 -26.49
C GLY A 465 34.43 -52.68 -25.52
N GLY A 466 33.28 -53.33 -25.32
CA GLY A 466 33.14 -54.51 -24.45
C GLY A 466 31.81 -54.53 -23.68
N LYS A 467 31.46 -55.68 -23.09
CA LYS A 467 30.25 -55.83 -22.25
C LYS A 467 30.29 -54.98 -20.97
N ASP A 468 31.49 -54.67 -20.49
CA ASP A 468 31.71 -53.87 -19.27
C ASP A 468 31.92 -52.37 -19.56
N GLY A 469 31.81 -51.95 -20.84
CA GLY A 469 31.94 -50.55 -21.25
C GLY A 469 30.57 -49.87 -21.47
N ILE A 470 30.58 -48.56 -21.76
CA ILE A 470 29.37 -47.76 -22.00
C ILE A 470 28.46 -48.38 -23.09
N TRP A 471 29.04 -49.03 -24.11
CA TRP A 471 28.32 -49.73 -25.17
C TRP A 471 27.52 -50.96 -24.71
N GLY A 472 27.89 -51.56 -23.57
CA GLY A 472 27.15 -52.65 -22.92
C GLY A 472 26.04 -52.17 -22.00
N SER A 473 25.94 -50.86 -21.74
CA SER A 473 24.95 -50.29 -20.82
C SER A 473 23.53 -50.43 -21.34
N GLU A 474 22.60 -50.59 -20.39
CA GLU A 474 21.17 -50.71 -20.66
C GLU A 474 20.63 -49.47 -21.39
N ASN A 475 21.10 -48.28 -21.02
CA ASN A 475 20.74 -47.02 -21.65
C ASN A 475 21.11 -46.96 -23.14
N VAL A 476 22.30 -47.47 -23.53
CA VAL A 476 22.71 -47.52 -24.94
C VAL A 476 21.89 -48.57 -25.70
N ARG A 477 21.59 -49.73 -25.09
CA ARG A 477 20.72 -50.75 -25.71
C ARG A 477 19.29 -50.23 -25.93
N GLU A 478 18.70 -49.56 -24.96
CA GLU A 478 17.37 -48.97 -25.08
C GLU A 478 17.35 -47.85 -26.12
N SER A 479 18.38 -46.99 -26.13
CA SER A 479 18.51 -45.93 -27.13
C SER A 479 18.64 -46.50 -28.55
N VAL A 480 19.43 -47.56 -28.75
CA VAL A 480 19.55 -48.24 -30.05
C VAL A 480 18.24 -48.94 -30.43
N ASN A 481 17.56 -49.59 -29.48
CA ASN A 481 16.25 -50.22 -29.72
C ASN A 481 15.18 -49.20 -30.09
N LEU A 482 15.19 -48.00 -29.50
CA LEU A 482 14.30 -46.89 -29.87
C LEU A 482 14.61 -46.38 -31.28
N ILE A 483 15.88 -46.22 -31.63
CA ILE A 483 16.31 -45.78 -32.97
C ILE A 483 15.94 -46.82 -34.04
N VAL A 484 16.07 -48.12 -33.75
CA VAL A 484 15.70 -49.21 -34.65
C VAL A 484 14.19 -49.39 -34.74
N GLY A 485 13.48 -49.27 -33.61
CA GLY A 485 12.02 -49.31 -33.54
C GLY A 485 11.36 -48.18 -34.32
N ALA A 486 11.98 -46.98 -34.34
CA ALA A 486 11.51 -45.84 -35.11
C ALA A 486 11.63 -46.02 -36.65
N LYS A 487 12.47 -46.95 -37.13
CA LYS A 487 12.68 -47.17 -38.58
C LYS A 487 11.76 -48.19 -39.25
N ASN A 488 10.99 -48.99 -38.49
CA ASN A 488 10.35 -50.22 -39.00
C ASN A 488 8.79 -50.26 -39.04
N GLN A 489 8.07 -49.14 -39.08
CA GLN A 489 6.59 -49.17 -39.25
C GLN A 489 6.06 -48.30 -40.40
N PRO A 490 5.34 -48.88 -41.39
CA PRO A 490 4.39 -48.17 -42.24
C PRO A 490 2.93 -48.37 -41.75
N VAL A 491 2.25 -47.25 -41.45
CA VAL A 491 0.82 -46.93 -41.69
C VAL A 491 -0.22 -48.07 -41.56
N LEU A 492 -0.85 -48.23 -40.37
CA LEU A 492 -2.30 -48.03 -40.09
C LEU A 492 -2.83 -48.79 -38.84
N ALA A 493 -3.40 -47.99 -37.95
CA ALA A 493 -4.65 -48.17 -37.20
C ALA A 493 -4.89 -49.39 -36.28
N HIS A 494 -5.15 -49.02 -35.02
CA HIS A 494 -6.20 -49.56 -34.13
C HIS A 494 -6.11 -51.00 -33.63
N ARG A 495 -5.72 -51.10 -32.34
CA ARG A 495 -6.38 -51.81 -31.22
C ARG A 495 -5.35 -52.51 -30.33
N SER A 496 -5.68 -52.49 -29.04
CA SER A 496 -5.11 -53.30 -27.95
C SER A 496 -3.81 -52.72 -27.37
N SER A 497 -3.90 -51.88 -26.33
CA SER A 497 -4.12 -52.24 -24.91
C SER A 497 -2.91 -52.93 -24.30
N GLN A 498 -2.51 -52.42 -23.13
CA GLN A 498 -2.04 -53.21 -21.99
C GLN A 498 -1.00 -54.30 -22.28
N ILE A 499 0.22 -54.10 -21.79
CA ILE A 499 1.03 -55.08 -21.04
C ILE A 499 2.33 -54.33 -20.72
N PHE A 500 2.55 -54.01 -19.44
CA PHE A 500 3.82 -54.10 -18.71
C PHE A 500 3.72 -53.32 -17.40
N ASN A 501 3.21 -54.00 -16.36
CA ASN A 501 3.80 -53.92 -15.03
C ASN A 501 3.57 -55.28 -14.36
N CYS A 502 4.63 -56.09 -14.35
CA CYS A 502 4.74 -57.31 -13.58
C CYS A 502 6.16 -57.32 -12.99
N PHE A 503 6.28 -57.93 -11.80
CA PHE A 503 7.38 -57.93 -10.83
C PHE A 503 7.25 -56.79 -9.78
N GLN A 504 6.98 -57.06 -8.49
CA GLN A 504 7.54 -58.14 -7.67
C GLN A 504 6.58 -58.80 -6.65
N TYR A 505 7.10 -59.95 -6.18
CA TYR A 505 6.52 -61.09 -5.48
C TYR A 505 6.35 -60.91 -3.94
N THR A 506 5.20 -61.37 -3.44
CA THR A 506 4.90 -62.14 -2.20
C THR A 506 5.77 -62.04 -0.93
N ARG A 507 5.10 -61.82 0.23
CA ARG A 507 5.09 -62.79 1.36
C ARG A 507 3.92 -62.55 2.33
N SER A 508 3.40 -63.66 2.83
CA SER A 508 2.24 -63.92 3.69
C SER A 508 2.41 -63.52 5.17
N SER A 509 1.34 -63.09 5.85
CA SER A 509 0.65 -63.87 6.93
C SER A 509 -0.22 -62.99 7.88
N SER A 510 -1.49 -63.42 7.98
CA SER A 510 -2.48 -63.44 9.07
C SER A 510 -2.34 -62.68 10.42
N HIS A 511 -3.52 -62.23 10.90
CA HIS A 511 -3.94 -61.84 12.27
C HIS A 511 -3.50 -60.43 12.71
N SER A 512 -4.32 -59.53 13.28
CA SER A 512 -5.52 -59.69 14.13
C SER A 512 -6.33 -58.37 14.20
N GLN A 513 -7.59 -58.47 14.62
CA GLN A 513 -8.51 -57.36 14.88
C GLN A 513 -8.10 -56.54 16.10
N THR A 514 -8.29 -55.22 16.05
CA THR A 514 -8.83 -54.45 17.18
C THR A 514 -9.63 -53.28 16.64
N GLN A 515 -10.93 -53.33 16.92
CA GLN A 515 -11.90 -52.26 16.73
C GLN A 515 -11.63 -51.13 17.73
N THR A 516 -11.68 -49.89 17.27
CA THR A 516 -12.04 -48.75 18.12
C THR A 516 -13.09 -47.94 17.36
N GLN A 517 -14.30 -47.95 17.91
CA GLN A 517 -15.46 -47.21 17.43
C GLN A 517 -15.26 -45.71 17.72
N THR A 518 -15.42 -44.87 16.71
CA THR A 518 -15.78 -43.45 16.89
C THR A 518 -16.96 -43.11 15.98
N GLN A 519 -17.89 -42.37 16.58
CA GLN A 519 -19.27 -42.12 16.16
C GLN A 519 -19.39 -41.46 14.79
N SER A 520 -20.40 -41.91 14.03
CA SER A 520 -20.82 -41.38 12.73
C SER A 520 -21.67 -40.11 12.88
N TYR A 521 -21.26 -39.02 12.22
CA TYR A 521 -22.15 -37.96 11.76
C TYR A 521 -22.69 -38.30 10.36
N PRO A 522 -23.90 -37.87 9.98
CA PRO A 522 -24.48 -38.21 8.68
C PRO A 522 -23.76 -37.46 7.55
N THR A 523 -22.99 -38.19 6.74
CA THR A 523 -22.37 -37.67 5.52
C THR A 523 -23.43 -37.52 4.43
N ILE A 524 -23.71 -36.28 4.04
CA ILE A 524 -24.43 -35.97 2.80
C ILE A 524 -23.50 -36.39 1.64
N PRO A 525 -23.92 -37.27 0.71
CA PRO A 525 -23.09 -37.62 -0.43
C PRO A 525 -22.89 -36.39 -1.34
N PRO A 526 -21.69 -36.18 -1.91
CA PRO A 526 -21.48 -35.09 -2.87
C PRO A 526 -22.36 -35.31 -4.11
N PRO A 527 -22.83 -34.22 -4.76
CA PRO A 527 -23.65 -34.36 -5.95
C PRO A 527 -22.83 -35.01 -7.06
N GLU A 528 -23.35 -36.10 -7.58
CA GLU A 528 -22.80 -36.85 -8.70
C GLU A 528 -22.79 -35.95 -9.95
N LEU A 529 -21.61 -35.42 -10.30
CA LEU A 529 -21.38 -34.71 -11.56
C LEU A 529 -21.53 -35.73 -12.70
N THR A 530 -22.74 -35.87 -13.23
CA THR A 530 -22.99 -36.58 -14.48
C THR A 530 -22.22 -35.92 -15.61
N LEU A 531 -21.07 -36.50 -15.98
CA LEU A 531 -20.35 -36.17 -17.20
C LEU A 531 -21.26 -36.46 -18.40
N PRO A 532 -21.43 -35.54 -19.36
CA PRO A 532 -22.20 -35.82 -20.55
C PRO A 532 -21.50 -36.89 -21.40
N ALA A 533 -22.31 -37.79 -21.95
CA ALA A 533 -21.89 -38.98 -22.67
C ALA A 533 -20.83 -38.70 -23.76
N ARG A 534 -19.86 -39.62 -23.80
CA ARG A 534 -18.75 -39.74 -24.75
C ARG A 534 -19.23 -39.67 -26.21
N ARG A 535 -19.17 -38.48 -26.82
CA ARG A 535 -19.26 -38.34 -28.29
C ARG A 535 -18.04 -39.01 -28.92
N GLN A 536 -18.30 -39.84 -29.92
CA GLN A 536 -17.31 -40.60 -30.67
C GLN A 536 -16.23 -39.69 -31.27
N ARG A 537 -14.98 -40.16 -31.26
CA ARG A 537 -13.83 -39.52 -31.91
C ARG A 537 -14.10 -39.38 -33.41
N GLU A 538 -14.56 -38.21 -33.84
CA GLU A 538 -14.41 -37.78 -35.24
C GLU A 538 -12.97 -37.33 -35.48
N LYS A 539 -12.45 -37.65 -36.67
CA LYS A 539 -11.09 -37.32 -37.12
C LYS A 539 -10.87 -35.81 -37.02
N MET A 540 -9.80 -35.38 -36.34
CA MET A 540 -9.31 -34.00 -36.31
C MET A 540 -9.02 -33.52 -37.75
N SER A 541 -9.96 -32.79 -38.34
CA SER A 541 -9.61 -31.72 -39.28
C SER A 541 -9.03 -30.57 -38.47
N SER A 542 -8.00 -29.89 -38.98
CA SER A 542 -7.51 -28.64 -38.40
C SER A 542 -8.68 -27.66 -38.27
N PRO A 543 -8.99 -27.13 -37.08
CA PRO A 543 -10.08 -26.17 -36.93
C PRO A 543 -9.80 -24.93 -37.78
N ALA A 544 -10.83 -24.37 -38.40
CA ALA A 544 -10.72 -23.11 -39.12
C ALA A 544 -10.23 -22.01 -38.16
N PRO A 545 -9.37 -21.07 -38.62
CA PRO A 545 -8.90 -19.97 -37.78
C PRO A 545 -10.08 -19.12 -37.29
N HIS A 546 -9.95 -18.56 -36.09
CA HIS A 546 -11.01 -17.74 -35.50
C HIS A 546 -11.36 -16.57 -36.44
N PRO A 547 -12.66 -16.24 -36.67
CA PRO A 547 -13.08 -15.25 -37.67
C PRO A 547 -12.45 -13.86 -37.52
N VAL A 548 -11.96 -13.51 -36.33
CA VAL A 548 -11.24 -12.26 -36.07
C VAL A 548 -9.96 -12.12 -36.90
N PHE A 549 -9.31 -13.23 -37.26
CA PHE A 549 -8.11 -13.27 -38.11
C PHE A 549 -8.46 -13.18 -39.60
N SER A 550 -9.03 -12.04 -39.97
CA SER A 550 -9.45 -11.74 -41.34
C SER A 550 -8.71 -10.52 -41.90
N PRO A 551 -8.48 -10.44 -43.22
CA PRO A 551 -7.87 -9.27 -43.84
C PRO A 551 -8.60 -7.98 -43.47
N SER A 552 -7.86 -6.87 -43.35
CA SER A 552 -8.37 -5.52 -43.02
C SER A 552 -8.89 -5.30 -41.60
N ASN A 553 -9.08 -6.36 -40.79
CA ASN A 553 -9.37 -6.21 -39.37
C ASN A 553 -8.21 -5.54 -38.63
N LEU A 554 -8.49 -4.81 -37.55
CA LEU A 554 -7.47 -4.17 -36.71
C LEU A 554 -7.18 -4.98 -35.47
N ALA A 555 -5.89 -5.27 -35.23
CA ALA A 555 -5.37 -5.75 -33.95
C ALA A 555 -4.65 -4.63 -33.20
N VAL A 556 -5.09 -4.30 -31.98
CA VAL A 556 -4.40 -3.39 -31.06
C VAL A 556 -3.74 -4.22 -29.96
N ILE A 557 -2.41 -4.17 -29.86
CA ILE A 557 -1.63 -5.08 -29.00
C ILE A 557 -0.73 -4.27 -28.06
N THR A 558 -0.97 -4.35 -26.75
CA THR A 558 -0.09 -3.75 -25.73
C THR A 558 1.05 -4.69 -25.34
N GLY A 559 2.23 -4.14 -25.07
CA GLY A 559 3.45 -4.94 -24.93
C GLY A 559 3.80 -5.68 -26.22
N GLY A 560 3.46 -5.08 -27.36
CA GLY A 560 3.54 -5.71 -28.68
C GLY A 560 4.93 -5.67 -29.32
N ALA A 561 5.92 -5.01 -28.70
CA ALA A 561 7.25 -4.87 -29.29
C ALA A 561 8.22 -6.02 -28.93
N SER A 562 7.80 -6.97 -28.09
CA SER A 562 8.61 -8.12 -27.71
C SER A 562 7.77 -9.35 -27.31
N GLY A 563 8.42 -10.52 -27.21
CA GLY A 563 7.83 -11.74 -26.67
C GLY A 563 6.51 -12.16 -27.34
N ILE A 564 5.54 -12.56 -26.52
CA ILE A 564 4.22 -13.04 -26.96
C ILE A 564 3.47 -11.97 -27.77
N GLY A 565 3.58 -10.69 -27.38
CA GLY A 565 2.93 -9.59 -28.07
C GLY A 565 3.46 -9.38 -29.48
N LEU A 566 4.78 -9.49 -29.68
CA LEU A 566 5.40 -9.40 -31.00
C LEU A 566 5.03 -10.60 -31.89
N ALA A 567 5.05 -11.82 -31.33
CA ALA A 567 4.61 -13.00 -32.06
C ALA A 567 3.13 -12.90 -32.48
N LEU A 568 2.26 -12.34 -31.62
CA LEU A 568 0.86 -12.09 -31.94
C LEU A 568 0.72 -11.03 -33.04
N ALA A 569 1.53 -9.96 -33.00
CA ALA A 569 1.56 -8.94 -34.04
C ALA A 569 1.95 -9.51 -35.40
N GLN A 570 3.00 -10.34 -35.46
CA GLN A 570 3.42 -11.05 -36.68
C GLN A 570 2.32 -11.99 -37.18
N LYS A 571 1.68 -12.74 -36.28
CA LYS A 571 0.59 -13.65 -36.64
C LYS A 571 -0.59 -12.88 -37.24
N CYS A 572 -1.03 -11.78 -36.62
CA CYS A 572 -2.10 -10.93 -37.15
C CYS A 572 -1.73 -10.36 -38.54
N ALA A 573 -0.50 -9.86 -38.69
CA ALA A 573 -0.01 -9.33 -39.97
C ALA A 573 0.02 -10.39 -41.08
N SER A 574 0.29 -11.67 -40.74
CA SER A 574 0.28 -12.79 -41.69
C SER A 574 -1.11 -13.06 -42.30
N TYR A 575 -2.18 -12.72 -41.57
CA TYR A 575 -3.57 -12.75 -42.07
C TYR A 575 -3.98 -11.51 -42.87
N GLY A 576 -3.07 -10.55 -43.06
CA GLY A 576 -3.38 -9.28 -43.72
C GLY A 576 -4.19 -8.32 -42.85
N MET A 577 -4.18 -8.50 -41.52
CA MET A 577 -4.76 -7.55 -40.58
C MET A 577 -3.93 -6.27 -40.53
N ASN A 578 -4.59 -5.16 -40.20
CA ASN A 578 -3.93 -3.97 -39.70
C ASN A 578 -3.48 -4.22 -38.25
N VAL A 579 -2.31 -3.72 -37.88
CA VAL A 579 -1.75 -3.96 -36.53
C VAL A 579 -1.26 -2.64 -35.94
N LEU A 580 -1.77 -2.31 -34.75
CA LEU A 580 -1.28 -1.22 -33.92
C LEU A 580 -0.51 -1.80 -32.74
N ILE A 581 0.80 -1.61 -32.76
CA ILE A 581 1.73 -2.12 -31.74
C ILE A 581 1.97 -1.03 -30.70
N CYS A 582 1.64 -1.31 -29.44
CA CYS A 582 1.85 -0.40 -28.33
C CYS A 582 2.87 -0.98 -27.36
N ASP A 583 3.89 -0.20 -26.98
CA ASP A 583 4.93 -0.62 -26.03
C ASP A 583 5.60 0.61 -25.40
N ILE A 584 6.25 0.44 -24.26
CA ILE A 584 6.98 1.52 -23.58
C ILE A 584 8.37 1.72 -24.19
N ASN A 585 8.95 0.70 -24.84
CA ASN A 585 10.29 0.76 -25.38
C ASN A 585 10.30 1.23 -26.84
N ALA A 586 10.63 2.50 -27.06
CA ALA A 586 10.71 3.13 -28.38
C ALA A 586 11.68 2.41 -29.35
N ALA A 587 12.80 1.87 -28.86
CA ALA A 587 13.75 1.15 -29.70
C ALA A 587 13.18 -0.18 -30.19
N ASN A 588 12.53 -0.94 -29.30
CA ASN A 588 11.86 -2.19 -29.65
C ASN A 588 10.67 -1.93 -30.57
N LEU A 589 9.93 -0.83 -30.39
CA LEU A 589 8.84 -0.45 -31.30
C LEU A 589 9.34 -0.22 -32.73
N LYS A 590 10.46 0.50 -32.88
CA LYS A 590 11.06 0.73 -34.19
C LYS A 590 11.47 -0.59 -34.85
N ALA A 591 12.09 -1.50 -34.09
CA ALA A 591 12.44 -2.83 -34.60
C ALA A 591 11.20 -3.67 -34.95
N ALA A 592 10.17 -3.64 -34.11
CA ALA A 592 8.92 -4.35 -34.33
C ALA A 592 8.20 -3.87 -35.61
N LYS A 593 8.22 -2.57 -35.90
CA LYS A 593 7.65 -2.01 -37.15
C LYS A 593 8.34 -2.55 -38.41
N GLU A 594 9.65 -2.79 -38.35
CA GLU A 594 10.42 -3.37 -39.47
C GLU A 594 10.24 -4.89 -39.61
N ILE A 595 10.08 -5.59 -38.48
CA ILE A 595 9.96 -7.05 -38.42
C ILE A 595 8.55 -7.53 -38.78
N VAL A 596 7.51 -6.82 -38.34
CA VAL A 596 6.11 -7.18 -38.58
C VAL A 596 5.74 -6.77 -40.01
N LYS A 597 5.91 -7.70 -40.95
CA LYS A 597 5.58 -7.51 -42.37
C LYS A 597 4.26 -8.21 -42.69
N GLY A 598 3.32 -7.48 -43.28
CA GLY A 598 2.02 -7.99 -43.70
C GLY A 598 1.40 -7.15 -44.81
N LYS A 599 0.26 -7.60 -45.33
CA LYS A 599 -0.51 -6.85 -46.34
C LYS A 599 -1.30 -5.67 -45.74
N GLY A 600 -1.59 -5.73 -44.44
CA GLY A 600 -2.25 -4.66 -43.70
C GLY A 600 -1.28 -3.59 -43.20
N LYS A 601 -1.83 -2.46 -42.77
CA LYS A 601 -1.08 -1.32 -42.24
C LYS A 601 -0.56 -1.63 -40.83
N VAL A 602 0.72 -1.36 -40.59
CA VAL A 602 1.37 -1.54 -39.28
C VAL A 602 1.78 -0.18 -38.72
N GLU A 603 1.21 0.18 -37.59
CA GLU A 603 1.56 1.39 -36.85
C GLU A 603 2.05 1.09 -35.44
N THR A 604 2.78 2.03 -34.87
CA THR A 604 3.38 1.91 -33.54
C THR A 604 3.06 3.12 -32.69
N VAL A 605 2.73 2.92 -31.41
CA VAL A 605 2.52 3.99 -30.44
C VAL A 605 3.31 3.69 -29.17
N GLU A 606 4.10 4.66 -28.72
CA GLU A 606 4.75 4.59 -27.42
C GLU A 606 3.69 4.75 -26.31
N LEU A 607 3.62 3.76 -25.41
CA LEU A 607 2.60 3.65 -24.38
C LEU A 607 3.17 3.05 -23.10
N ASP A 608 3.15 3.83 -22.02
CA ASP A 608 3.20 3.31 -20.66
C ASP A 608 1.79 2.93 -20.20
N VAL A 609 1.48 1.63 -20.17
CA VAL A 609 0.16 1.12 -19.79
C VAL A 609 -0.24 1.49 -18.36
N SER A 610 0.72 1.81 -17.48
CA SER A 610 0.42 2.20 -16.10
C SER A 610 -0.26 3.57 -15.99
N LYS A 611 -0.26 4.37 -17.06
CA LYS A 611 -0.81 5.73 -17.11
C LYS A 611 -2.03 5.80 -18.00
N LEU A 612 -3.16 6.23 -17.44
CA LEU A 612 -4.43 6.30 -18.17
C LEU A 612 -4.37 7.35 -19.30
N GLU A 613 -3.72 8.48 -19.04
CA GLU A 613 -3.60 9.59 -20.00
C GLU A 613 -2.84 9.21 -21.29
N GLU A 614 -1.98 8.19 -21.24
CA GLU A 614 -1.26 7.73 -22.43
C GLU A 614 -2.13 6.87 -23.35
N TYR A 615 -3.17 6.22 -22.83
CA TYR A 615 -4.13 5.47 -23.64
C TYR A 615 -4.97 6.36 -24.57
N GLU A 616 -5.16 7.64 -24.24
CA GLU A 616 -5.84 8.59 -25.14
C GLU A 616 -5.07 8.82 -26.45
N LYS A 617 -3.74 8.66 -26.44
CA LYS A 617 -2.92 8.69 -27.67
C LYS A 617 -3.25 7.50 -28.56
N VAL A 618 -3.38 6.31 -27.96
CA VAL A 618 -3.75 5.07 -28.67
C VAL A 618 -5.14 5.20 -29.27
N LYS A 619 -6.11 5.65 -28.46
CA LYS A 619 -7.48 5.91 -28.90
C LYS A 619 -7.53 6.85 -30.10
N SER A 620 -6.81 7.97 -30.02
CA SER A 620 -6.71 8.95 -31.10
C SER A 620 -6.15 8.36 -32.39
N VAL A 621 -5.15 7.48 -32.31
CA VAL A 621 -4.58 6.79 -33.48
C VAL A 621 -5.58 5.79 -34.06
N VAL A 622 -6.29 5.02 -33.22
CA VAL A 622 -7.33 4.09 -33.67
C VAL A 622 -8.45 4.82 -34.41
N GLU A 623 -8.92 5.95 -33.88
CA GLU A 623 -9.97 6.76 -34.50
C GLU A 623 -9.53 7.37 -35.84
N LYS A 624 -8.32 7.95 -35.89
CA LYS A 624 -7.80 8.65 -37.09
C LYS A 624 -7.35 7.70 -38.19
N GLU A 625 -6.56 6.69 -37.84
CA GLU A 625 -5.85 5.86 -38.82
C GLU A 625 -6.62 4.58 -39.19
N PHE A 626 -7.57 4.16 -38.36
CA PHE A 626 -8.28 2.89 -38.49
C PHE A 626 -9.81 3.00 -38.29
N ASN A 627 -10.36 4.19 -38.46
CA ASN A 627 -11.80 4.49 -38.40
C ASN A 627 -12.48 4.08 -37.08
N GLY A 628 -11.75 4.05 -35.96
CA GLY A 628 -12.33 3.78 -34.64
C GLY A 628 -12.73 2.33 -34.39
N ARG A 629 -12.37 1.40 -35.28
CA ARG A 629 -12.76 -0.02 -35.18
C ARG A 629 -11.63 -0.89 -34.68
N ILE A 630 -11.83 -1.54 -33.54
CA ILE A 630 -10.91 -2.56 -33.01
C ILE A 630 -11.56 -3.94 -33.18
N SER A 631 -10.96 -4.81 -34.00
CA SER A 631 -11.45 -6.19 -34.16
C SER A 631 -10.83 -7.13 -33.14
N LEU A 632 -9.53 -6.95 -32.86
CA LEU A 632 -8.80 -7.70 -31.85
C LEU A 632 -8.12 -6.74 -30.86
N LEU A 633 -8.49 -6.82 -29.58
CA LEU A 633 -7.84 -6.06 -28.51
C LEU A 633 -7.02 -7.02 -27.64
N ALA A 634 -5.69 -6.94 -27.71
CA ALA A 634 -4.80 -7.76 -26.90
C ALA A 634 -4.13 -6.93 -25.80
N LEU A 635 -4.62 -7.07 -24.56
CA LEU A 635 -4.04 -6.50 -23.36
C LEU A 635 -2.96 -7.45 -22.82
N ASN A 636 -1.78 -7.39 -23.44
CA ASN A 636 -0.68 -8.34 -23.23
C ASN A 636 0.46 -7.76 -22.37
N ALA A 637 0.60 -6.44 -22.26
CA ALA A 637 1.65 -5.81 -21.48
C ALA A 637 1.73 -6.36 -20.04
N GLY A 638 2.95 -6.66 -19.59
CA GLY A 638 3.19 -7.12 -18.23
C GLY A 638 4.67 -7.07 -17.86
N THR A 639 4.93 -7.03 -16.56
CA THR A 639 6.27 -7.00 -15.98
C THR A 639 6.36 -7.93 -14.77
N THR A 640 7.59 -8.32 -14.43
CA THR A 640 7.92 -9.04 -13.21
C THR A 640 9.14 -8.38 -12.56
N ALA A 641 9.21 -8.45 -11.25
CA ALA A 641 10.37 -7.97 -10.49
C ALA A 641 10.59 -8.89 -9.29
N ARG A 642 11.81 -8.88 -8.74
CA ARG A 642 12.09 -9.47 -7.42
C ARG A 642 11.82 -8.42 -6.35
N GLY A 643 11.18 -8.83 -5.27
CA GLY A 643 10.85 -7.98 -4.12
C GLY A 643 10.43 -8.82 -2.93
N THR A 644 10.16 -8.17 -1.81
CA THR A 644 9.77 -8.82 -0.56
C THR A 644 8.58 -8.09 0.07
N TRP A 645 7.97 -8.69 1.10
CA TRP A 645 6.94 -8.04 1.89
C TRP A 645 7.47 -6.74 2.54
N GLY A 646 6.65 -5.70 2.57
CA GLY A 646 7.04 -4.37 3.06
C GLY A 646 7.63 -3.44 2.01
N ASP A 647 7.98 -3.93 0.81
CA ASP A 647 8.38 -3.08 -0.32
C ASP A 647 7.16 -2.60 -1.12
N SER A 648 6.65 -1.41 -0.77
CA SER A 648 5.51 -0.80 -1.44
C SER A 648 5.79 -0.47 -2.91
N ALA A 649 7.03 -0.15 -3.28
CA ALA A 649 7.41 0.20 -4.64
C ALA A 649 7.40 -1.02 -5.57
N TYR A 650 7.82 -2.18 -5.05
CA TYR A 650 7.71 -3.47 -5.75
C TYR A 650 6.24 -3.81 -6.07
N PHE A 651 5.35 -3.72 -5.07
CA PHE A 651 3.91 -3.97 -5.29
C PHE A 651 3.29 -2.97 -6.25
N ALA A 652 3.53 -1.67 -6.04
CA ALA A 652 2.97 -0.61 -6.88
C ALA A 652 3.39 -0.77 -8.34
N ARG A 653 4.69 -1.02 -8.62
CA ARG A 653 5.18 -1.19 -9.99
C ARG A 653 4.48 -2.34 -10.72
N ILE A 654 4.38 -3.50 -10.08
CA ILE A 654 3.78 -4.68 -10.71
C ILE A 654 2.27 -4.52 -10.87
N LEU A 655 1.56 -4.03 -9.85
CA LEU A 655 0.11 -3.84 -9.92
C LEU A 655 -0.28 -2.76 -10.93
N ASN A 656 0.46 -1.65 -10.99
CA ASN A 656 0.20 -0.56 -11.92
C ASN A 656 0.33 -1.01 -13.38
N THR A 657 1.35 -1.83 -13.71
CA THR A 657 1.50 -2.35 -15.07
C THR A 657 0.55 -3.52 -15.35
N ASN A 658 0.53 -4.56 -14.52
CA ASN A 658 -0.13 -5.83 -14.84
C ASN A 658 -1.64 -5.80 -14.63
N LEU A 659 -2.14 -5.04 -13.65
CA LEU A 659 -3.56 -4.95 -13.32
C LEU A 659 -4.15 -3.64 -13.83
N PHE A 660 -3.63 -2.50 -13.36
CA PHE A 660 -4.17 -1.20 -13.78
C PHE A 660 -3.91 -0.93 -15.26
N GLY A 661 -2.85 -1.45 -15.86
CA GLY A 661 -2.68 -1.38 -17.31
C GLY A 661 -3.78 -2.08 -18.10
N VAL A 662 -4.28 -3.23 -17.61
CA VAL A 662 -5.44 -3.90 -18.22
C VAL A 662 -6.71 -3.06 -18.00
N ILE A 663 -6.92 -2.55 -16.78
CA ILE A 663 -8.09 -1.72 -16.46
C ILE A 663 -8.12 -0.44 -17.31
N ASN A 664 -6.99 0.26 -17.44
CA ASN A 664 -6.84 1.46 -18.26
C ASN A 664 -7.16 1.14 -19.73
N GLY A 665 -6.60 0.04 -20.25
CA GLY A 665 -6.88 -0.42 -21.61
C GLY A 665 -8.36 -0.74 -21.84
N LEU A 666 -9.03 -1.41 -20.90
CA LEU A 666 -10.47 -1.67 -20.98
C LEU A 666 -11.27 -0.37 -20.92
N ASN A 667 -11.02 0.49 -19.94
CA ASN A 667 -11.75 1.76 -19.78
C ASN A 667 -11.70 2.63 -21.05
N THR A 668 -10.56 2.66 -21.74
CA THR A 668 -10.38 3.51 -22.92
C THR A 668 -10.77 2.82 -24.24
N LEU A 669 -10.42 1.54 -24.42
CA LEU A 669 -10.51 0.87 -25.73
C LEU A 669 -11.68 -0.11 -25.85
N LEU A 670 -12.28 -0.57 -24.74
CA LEU A 670 -13.43 -1.47 -24.79
C LEU A 670 -14.62 -0.89 -25.59
N PRO A 671 -14.99 0.40 -25.45
CA PRO A 671 -16.08 0.97 -26.25
C PRO A 671 -15.82 0.89 -27.76
N LEU A 672 -14.57 1.05 -28.20
CA LEU A 672 -14.19 0.95 -29.62
C LEU A 672 -14.20 -0.49 -30.13
N ALA A 673 -13.93 -1.47 -29.26
CA ALA A 673 -14.02 -2.89 -29.60
C ALA A 673 -15.47 -3.39 -29.68
N THR A 674 -16.37 -2.90 -28.82
CA THR A 674 -17.76 -3.39 -28.77
C THR A 674 -18.71 -2.64 -29.70
N ALA A 675 -18.52 -1.32 -29.91
CA ALA A 675 -19.47 -0.47 -30.63
C ALA A 675 -19.83 -0.94 -32.04
N HIS A 676 -18.94 -1.69 -32.69
CA HIS A 676 -19.11 -2.14 -34.07
C HIS A 676 -19.07 -3.66 -34.25
N SER A 677 -19.14 -4.41 -33.15
CA SER A 677 -19.11 -5.87 -33.15
C SER A 677 -20.42 -6.45 -33.68
N THR A 678 -20.38 -7.21 -34.77
CA THR A 678 -21.56 -7.84 -35.38
C THR A 678 -21.34 -9.33 -35.62
N ALA A 679 -22.41 -10.08 -35.92
CA ALA A 679 -22.27 -11.51 -36.24
C ALA A 679 -21.40 -11.76 -37.50
N SER A 680 -21.39 -10.82 -38.44
CA SER A 680 -20.55 -10.88 -39.65
C SER A 680 -19.12 -10.39 -39.43
N ASN A 681 -18.89 -9.54 -38.42
CA ASN A 681 -17.59 -9.01 -38.05
C ASN A 681 -17.44 -9.08 -36.52
N PRO A 682 -17.22 -10.28 -35.96
CA PRO A 682 -17.08 -10.44 -34.53
C PRO A 682 -15.76 -9.83 -34.05
N THR A 683 -15.73 -9.48 -32.78
CA THR A 683 -14.54 -8.92 -32.13
C THR A 683 -14.04 -9.84 -31.03
N SER A 684 -12.76 -9.75 -30.70
CA SER A 684 -12.16 -10.58 -29.67
C SER A 684 -11.24 -9.77 -28.76
N ILE A 685 -11.32 -10.02 -27.47
CA ILE A 685 -10.47 -9.40 -26.45
C ILE A 685 -9.60 -10.50 -25.84
N ILE A 686 -8.28 -10.33 -25.92
CA ILE A 686 -7.30 -11.21 -25.29
C ILE A 686 -6.72 -10.48 -24.08
N ILE A 687 -6.83 -11.11 -22.92
CA ILE A 687 -6.20 -10.62 -21.69
C ILE A 687 -5.13 -11.64 -21.28
N THR A 688 -3.90 -11.17 -21.05
CA THR A 688 -2.78 -12.07 -20.73
C THR A 688 -2.61 -12.26 -19.23
N GLY A 689 -3.04 -13.43 -18.75
CA GLY A 689 -2.82 -13.95 -17.41
C GLY A 689 -1.45 -14.62 -17.23
N SER A 690 -1.39 -15.63 -16.36
CA SER A 690 -0.22 -16.47 -16.11
C SER A 690 -0.63 -17.71 -15.32
N LYS A 691 0.04 -18.85 -15.51
CA LYS A 691 -0.14 -20.03 -14.64
C LYS A 691 0.05 -19.68 -13.15
N GLN A 692 0.88 -18.69 -12.84
CA GLN A 692 1.10 -18.23 -11.46
C GLN A 692 -0.13 -17.54 -10.86
N GLY A 693 -1.00 -16.93 -11.66
CA GLY A 693 -2.26 -16.36 -11.19
C GLY A 693 -3.35 -17.41 -10.87
N ILE A 694 -3.13 -18.67 -11.26
CA ILE A 694 -4.04 -19.78 -10.98
C ILE A 694 -3.47 -20.66 -9.89
N THR A 695 -2.22 -21.11 -10.05
CA THR A 695 -1.58 -22.03 -9.11
C THR A 695 -0.97 -21.29 -7.91
N ASN A 696 -0.60 -20.01 -8.02
CA ASN A 696 -0.05 -19.21 -6.92
C ASN A 696 1.21 -19.79 -6.24
N PRO A 697 2.27 -20.16 -6.98
CA PRO A 697 3.51 -20.65 -6.36
C PRO A 697 4.18 -19.60 -5.46
N PRO A 698 4.74 -19.96 -4.30
CA PRO A 698 5.48 -19.03 -3.45
C PRO A 698 6.65 -18.34 -4.17
N GLY A 699 6.99 -17.12 -3.73
CA GLY A 699 8.20 -16.39 -4.15
C GLY A 699 7.99 -15.05 -4.86
N ASN A 700 6.81 -14.80 -5.44
CA ASN A 700 6.53 -13.53 -6.13
C ASN A 700 5.10 -13.01 -5.83
N PRO A 701 4.84 -12.55 -4.59
CA PRO A 701 3.48 -12.26 -4.13
C PRO A 701 2.78 -11.17 -4.94
N ALA A 702 3.47 -10.10 -5.36
CA ALA A 702 2.84 -9.04 -6.14
C ALA A 702 2.48 -9.49 -7.57
N TYR A 703 3.34 -10.31 -8.20
CA TYR A 703 3.04 -10.86 -9.53
C TYR A 703 1.86 -11.83 -9.47
N ASN A 704 1.88 -12.77 -8.52
CA ASN A 704 0.78 -13.71 -8.30
C ASN A 704 -0.54 -12.99 -8.06
N ALA A 705 -0.55 -12.02 -7.13
CA ALA A 705 -1.74 -11.21 -6.85
C ALA A 705 -2.24 -10.47 -8.09
N SER A 706 -1.33 -9.86 -8.87
CA SER A 706 -1.70 -9.16 -10.11
C SER A 706 -2.35 -10.09 -11.13
N LYS A 707 -1.81 -11.30 -11.33
CA LYS A 707 -2.31 -12.25 -12.33
C LYS A 707 -3.57 -12.98 -11.88
N ALA A 708 -3.76 -13.19 -10.57
CA ALA A 708 -5.01 -13.65 -10.01
C ALA A 708 -6.13 -12.61 -10.21
N ALA A 709 -5.84 -11.33 -9.94
CA ALA A 709 -6.80 -10.23 -10.18
C ALA A 709 -7.18 -10.09 -11.66
N VAL A 710 -6.20 -10.20 -12.57
CA VAL A 710 -6.43 -10.18 -14.02
C VAL A 710 -7.33 -11.33 -14.48
N ARG A 711 -7.16 -12.53 -13.92
CA ARG A 711 -8.04 -13.67 -14.19
C ARG A 711 -9.49 -13.33 -13.83
N THR A 712 -9.73 -12.88 -12.59
CA THR A 712 -11.08 -12.52 -12.13
C THR A 712 -11.68 -11.40 -12.97
N LEU A 713 -10.88 -10.39 -13.34
CA LEU A 713 -11.32 -9.31 -14.21
C LEU A 713 -11.79 -9.82 -15.59
N ALA A 714 -11.03 -10.74 -16.20
CA ALA A 714 -11.38 -11.34 -17.48
C ALA A 714 -12.65 -12.20 -17.41
N GLU A 715 -12.83 -12.97 -16.32
CA GLU A 715 -14.04 -13.77 -16.08
C GLU A 715 -15.28 -12.89 -16.01
N GLN A 716 -15.22 -11.79 -15.24
CA GLN A 716 -16.34 -10.84 -15.11
C GLN A 716 -16.63 -10.13 -16.44
N LEU A 717 -15.59 -9.67 -17.15
CA LEU A 717 -15.76 -9.04 -18.46
C LEU A 717 -16.43 -9.98 -19.46
N SER A 718 -16.00 -11.25 -19.50
CA SER A 718 -16.62 -12.24 -20.39
C SER A 718 -18.09 -12.47 -20.07
N PHE A 719 -18.43 -12.51 -18.77
CA PHE A 719 -19.81 -12.70 -18.33
C PHE A 719 -20.69 -11.51 -18.74
N ASP A 720 -20.23 -10.28 -18.51
CA ASP A 720 -20.98 -9.07 -18.85
C ASP A 720 -21.16 -8.90 -20.36
N LEU A 721 -20.10 -9.14 -21.14
CA LEU A 721 -20.17 -9.06 -22.61
C LEU A 721 -21.03 -10.16 -23.23
N SER A 722 -21.10 -11.35 -22.62
CA SER A 722 -22.00 -12.40 -23.12
C SER A 722 -23.48 -11.97 -23.15
N ARG A 723 -23.85 -10.99 -22.31
CA ARG A 723 -25.21 -10.42 -22.24
C ARG A 723 -25.36 -9.17 -23.08
N SER A 724 -24.39 -8.25 -23.01
CA SER A 724 -24.49 -6.94 -23.65
C SER A 724 -24.02 -6.92 -25.10
N THR A 725 -23.03 -7.72 -25.47
CA THR A 725 -22.45 -7.80 -26.82
C THR A 725 -21.96 -9.22 -27.13
N PRO A 726 -22.87 -10.19 -27.38
CA PRO A 726 -22.54 -11.61 -27.53
C PRO A 726 -21.66 -11.92 -28.76
N THR A 727 -21.48 -10.95 -29.66
CA THR A 727 -20.57 -10.99 -30.81
C THR A 727 -19.13 -10.65 -30.46
N THR A 728 -18.85 -10.22 -29.21
CA THR A 728 -17.51 -9.96 -28.69
C THR A 728 -17.08 -11.10 -27.78
N SER A 729 -16.05 -11.86 -28.17
CA SER A 729 -15.47 -12.92 -27.34
C SER A 729 -14.36 -12.40 -26.43
N VAL A 730 -14.22 -13.00 -25.25
CA VAL A 730 -13.11 -12.72 -24.33
C VAL A 730 -12.31 -14.01 -24.14
N HIS A 731 -10.99 -13.91 -24.17
CA HIS A 731 -10.08 -15.03 -23.99
C HIS A 731 -9.00 -14.65 -22.97
N LEU A 732 -8.87 -15.45 -21.91
CA LEU A 732 -7.79 -15.36 -20.96
C LEU A 732 -6.63 -16.25 -21.45
N LEU A 733 -5.60 -15.61 -21.99
CA LEU A 733 -4.35 -16.28 -22.33
C LEU A 733 -3.55 -16.54 -21.05
N VAL A 734 -3.23 -17.80 -20.76
CA VAL A 734 -2.50 -18.21 -19.56
C VAL A 734 -1.22 -18.94 -19.99
N PRO A 735 -0.13 -18.19 -20.25
CA PRO A 735 1.13 -18.80 -20.67
C PRO A 735 1.75 -19.63 -19.55
N GLY A 736 2.40 -20.74 -19.95
CA GLY A 736 3.33 -21.51 -19.13
C GLY A 736 4.72 -20.90 -19.06
N TRP A 737 5.75 -21.73 -18.92
CA TRP A 737 7.12 -21.24 -19.04
C TRP A 737 7.43 -20.89 -20.50
N THR A 738 7.31 -19.61 -20.85
CA THR A 738 7.58 -19.10 -22.20
C THR A 738 8.89 -18.32 -22.22
N PHE A 739 9.76 -18.58 -23.19
CA PHE A 739 11.03 -17.88 -23.36
C PHE A 739 10.81 -16.49 -23.98
N THR A 740 10.89 -15.45 -23.16
CA THR A 740 10.65 -14.04 -23.54
C THR A 740 11.64 -13.12 -22.80
N GLY A 741 11.62 -11.81 -23.11
CA GLY A 741 12.37 -10.79 -22.36
C GLY A 741 12.19 -10.86 -20.84
N MET A 742 10.99 -11.25 -20.40
CA MET A 742 10.63 -11.38 -18.98
C MET A 742 11.28 -12.59 -18.29
N THR A 743 11.60 -13.66 -19.04
CA THR A 743 12.01 -14.97 -18.49
C THR A 743 13.41 -15.40 -18.93
N GLY A 744 14.14 -14.55 -19.66
CA GLY A 744 15.57 -14.75 -19.94
C GLY A 744 16.03 -14.61 -21.39
N SER A 745 15.15 -14.24 -22.34
CA SER A 745 15.58 -13.85 -23.69
C SER A 745 16.16 -12.43 -23.63
N SER A 746 17.45 -12.25 -23.91
CA SER A 746 18.10 -10.94 -23.87
C SER A 746 17.61 -10.05 -25.03
N THR A 747 16.49 -9.35 -24.85
CA THR A 747 16.06 -8.24 -25.72
C THR A 747 15.64 -6.99 -24.93
N SER A 748 15.93 -6.95 -23.62
CA SER A 748 15.66 -5.79 -22.76
C SER A 748 16.91 -5.34 -22.00
N THR A 749 17.87 -4.77 -22.71
CA THR A 749 18.89 -3.90 -22.08
C THR A 749 19.13 -2.68 -22.95
N SER A 750 19.03 -1.52 -22.28
CA SER A 750 19.35 -0.16 -22.73
C SER A 750 20.51 -0.04 -23.72
N VAL A 751 20.29 0.73 -24.80
CA VAL A 751 21.38 1.27 -25.61
C VAL A 751 22.08 2.35 -24.78
N GLY A 752 23.27 2.03 -24.26
CA GLY A 752 24.11 2.99 -23.55
C GLY A 752 25.17 2.28 -22.70
N GLU A 753 26.33 2.07 -23.33
CA GLU A 753 27.62 1.63 -22.78
C GLU A 753 27.91 0.11 -22.67
N VAL A 754 29.01 -0.24 -23.35
CA VAL A 754 29.69 -1.54 -23.49
C VAL A 754 29.12 -2.49 -24.55
N ALA A 755 29.36 -2.13 -25.81
CA ALA A 755 29.50 -3.08 -26.90
C ALA A 755 30.76 -3.95 -26.66
N GLN A 756 30.62 -5.10 -25.98
CA GLN A 756 31.46 -6.29 -26.16
C GLN A 756 30.96 -7.48 -25.31
N ARG A 757 30.46 -8.51 -26.02
CA ARG A 757 30.25 -9.90 -25.58
C ARG A 757 29.11 -10.20 -24.60
N GLU A 758 27.89 -10.33 -25.11
CA GLU A 758 26.87 -11.18 -24.46
C GLU A 758 26.25 -12.09 -25.53
N LYS A 759 26.53 -13.41 -25.44
CA LYS A 759 25.91 -14.45 -26.27
C LYS A 759 24.40 -14.46 -25.99
N GLU A 760 23.59 -14.46 -27.05
CA GLU A 760 22.16 -14.77 -26.98
C GLU A 760 21.98 -16.03 -26.14
N LYS A 761 21.24 -15.93 -25.02
CA LYS A 761 20.92 -17.13 -24.22
C LYS A 761 20.08 -18.05 -25.09
N GLU A 762 20.57 -19.28 -25.31
CA GLU A 762 19.80 -20.31 -26.01
C GLU A 762 18.51 -20.60 -25.23
N LYS A 763 17.42 -20.81 -25.97
CA LYS A 763 16.12 -21.14 -25.39
C LYS A 763 16.25 -22.44 -24.55
N PRO A 764 15.80 -22.46 -23.28
CA PRO A 764 15.72 -23.69 -22.50
C PRO A 764 14.79 -24.72 -23.14
N GLU A 765 15.17 -26.00 -23.12
CA GLU A 765 14.36 -27.09 -23.70
C GLU A 765 12.95 -27.17 -23.09
N GLY A 766 12.81 -26.89 -21.79
CA GLY A 766 11.54 -26.90 -21.06
C GLY A 766 10.56 -25.77 -21.45
N ALA A 767 11.07 -24.67 -21.99
CA ALA A 767 10.25 -23.48 -22.28
C ALA A 767 9.59 -23.54 -23.67
N TRP A 768 8.44 -22.91 -23.84
CA TRP A 768 7.85 -22.64 -25.15
C TRP A 768 8.39 -21.35 -25.78
N THR A 769 8.39 -21.26 -27.10
CA THR A 769 8.60 -19.96 -27.77
C THR A 769 7.32 -19.11 -27.70
N ALA A 770 7.46 -17.81 -27.97
CA ALA A 770 6.30 -16.92 -28.08
C ALA A 770 5.35 -17.34 -29.22
N GLU A 771 5.89 -17.84 -30.32
CA GLU A 771 5.13 -18.31 -31.49
C GLU A 771 4.29 -19.54 -31.14
N GLN A 772 4.86 -20.51 -30.41
CA GLN A 772 4.11 -21.70 -29.96
C GLN A 772 2.91 -21.31 -29.07
N VAL A 773 3.08 -20.32 -28.20
CA VAL A 773 1.98 -19.80 -27.37
C VAL A 773 0.88 -19.16 -28.23
N VAL A 774 1.26 -18.40 -29.25
CA VAL A 774 0.31 -17.72 -30.16
C VAL A 774 -0.41 -18.70 -31.09
N GLU A 775 0.28 -19.71 -31.60
CA GLU A 775 -0.34 -20.81 -32.37
C GLU A 775 -1.37 -21.57 -31.53
N TYR A 776 -1.02 -21.85 -30.27
CA TYR A 776 -1.94 -22.48 -29.33
C TYR A 776 -3.14 -21.59 -29.01
N LEU A 777 -2.91 -20.29 -28.84
CA LEU A 777 -3.96 -19.29 -28.63
C LEU A 777 -4.94 -19.24 -29.80
N GLU A 778 -4.44 -19.14 -31.02
CA GLU A 778 -5.27 -19.13 -32.23
C GLU A 778 -6.16 -20.37 -32.32
N ALA A 779 -5.58 -21.57 -32.10
CA ALA A 779 -6.32 -22.82 -32.15
C ALA A 779 -7.45 -22.85 -31.11
N ARG A 780 -7.18 -22.41 -29.87
CA ARG A 780 -8.17 -22.38 -28.78
C ARG A 780 -9.21 -21.28 -28.93
N MET A 781 -8.85 -20.16 -29.54
CA MET A 781 -9.81 -19.15 -29.97
C MET A 781 -10.74 -19.72 -31.03
N GLY A 782 -10.23 -20.45 -32.03
CA GLY A 782 -11.04 -21.14 -33.05
C GLY A 782 -12.06 -22.13 -32.45
N GLU A 783 -11.75 -22.73 -31.31
CA GLU A 783 -12.66 -23.58 -30.52
C GLU A 783 -13.62 -22.81 -29.60
N GLY A 784 -13.51 -21.47 -29.51
CA GLY A 784 -14.31 -20.64 -28.61
C GLY A 784 -13.97 -20.78 -27.13
N LYS A 785 -12.74 -21.19 -26.78
CA LYS A 785 -12.33 -21.40 -25.38
C LYS A 785 -11.98 -20.09 -24.68
N PHE A 786 -12.64 -19.79 -23.56
CA PHE A 786 -12.27 -18.67 -22.69
C PHE A 786 -10.88 -18.87 -22.04
N TYR A 787 -10.67 -20.00 -21.35
CA TYR A 787 -9.37 -20.31 -20.76
C TYR A 787 -8.43 -20.94 -21.79
N VAL A 788 -7.34 -20.24 -22.09
CA VAL A 788 -6.26 -20.73 -22.94
C VAL A 788 -5.05 -21.00 -22.06
N ILE A 789 -5.07 -22.15 -21.36
CA ILE A 789 -3.97 -22.59 -20.50
C ILE A 789 -2.94 -23.30 -21.40
N CYS A 790 -1.83 -22.60 -21.67
CA CYS A 790 -0.77 -23.10 -22.52
C CYS A 790 0.10 -24.10 -21.75
N PRO A 791 0.27 -25.34 -22.23
CA PRO A 791 1.30 -26.21 -21.70
C PRO A 791 2.69 -25.65 -22.02
N ASP A 792 3.70 -26.26 -21.43
CA ASP A 792 5.11 -26.08 -21.81
C ASP A 792 5.75 -27.48 -21.92
N ASN A 793 7.04 -27.55 -22.24
CA ASN A 793 7.67 -28.87 -22.46
C ASN A 793 7.89 -29.63 -21.13
N ASP A 794 7.88 -28.92 -19.99
CA ASP A 794 7.99 -29.53 -18.65
C ASP A 794 6.63 -29.88 -18.05
N VAL A 795 5.57 -29.16 -18.42
CA VAL A 795 4.25 -29.24 -17.82
C VAL A 795 3.17 -29.36 -18.89
N SER A 796 2.60 -30.56 -18.98
CA SER A 796 1.45 -30.85 -19.85
C SER A 796 0.15 -30.25 -19.29
N GLU A 797 -0.87 -30.16 -20.16
CA GLU A 797 -2.20 -29.68 -19.77
C GLU A 797 -2.85 -30.58 -18.69
N SER A 798 -2.58 -31.89 -18.71
CA SER A 798 -3.07 -32.80 -17.68
C SER A 798 -2.46 -32.51 -16.31
N VAL A 799 -1.16 -32.21 -16.26
CA VAL A 799 -0.48 -31.83 -15.01
C VAL A 799 -1.00 -30.48 -14.50
N ASP A 800 -1.25 -29.50 -15.37
CA ASP A 800 -1.85 -28.23 -14.96
C ASP A 800 -3.27 -28.42 -14.40
N ARG A 801 -4.11 -29.24 -15.03
CA ARG A 801 -5.45 -29.57 -14.52
C ARG A 801 -5.39 -30.17 -13.12
N LYS A 802 -4.45 -31.10 -12.89
CA LYS A 802 -4.19 -31.67 -11.56
C LYS A 802 -3.78 -30.57 -10.57
N ARG A 803 -2.79 -29.74 -10.89
CA ARG A 803 -2.36 -28.65 -9.99
C ARG A 803 -3.49 -27.69 -9.61
N ILE A 804 -4.37 -27.37 -10.57
CA ILE A 804 -5.53 -26.50 -10.35
C ILE A 804 -6.54 -27.18 -9.42
N ALA A 805 -6.86 -28.45 -9.67
CA ALA A 805 -7.77 -29.22 -8.82
C ALA A 805 -7.22 -29.38 -7.39
N TRP A 806 -5.92 -29.65 -7.22
CA TRP A 806 -5.28 -29.69 -5.90
C TRP A 806 -5.42 -28.37 -5.15
N ALA A 807 -5.06 -27.25 -5.78
CA ALA A 807 -5.14 -25.93 -5.16
C ALA A 807 -6.60 -25.54 -4.83
N THR A 808 -7.55 -25.95 -5.67
CA THR A 808 -8.99 -25.75 -5.38
C THR A 808 -9.44 -26.59 -4.20
N ASN A 809 -8.90 -27.81 -4.07
CA ASN A 809 -9.23 -28.70 -2.97
C ASN A 809 -8.76 -28.17 -1.61
N ASP A 810 -7.73 -27.31 -1.56
CA ASP A 810 -7.36 -26.61 -0.32
C ASP A 810 -8.53 -25.80 0.24
N LEU A 811 -9.27 -25.10 -0.63
CA LEU A 811 -10.46 -24.33 -0.25
C LEU A 811 -11.63 -25.24 0.16
N LEU A 812 -11.83 -26.35 -0.55
CA LEU A 812 -12.96 -27.26 -0.31
C LEU A 812 -12.82 -28.04 1.00
N THR A 813 -11.59 -28.41 1.36
CA THR A 813 -11.30 -29.25 2.52
C THR A 813 -10.84 -28.47 3.75
N GLY A 814 -10.62 -27.16 3.61
CA GLY A 814 -10.10 -26.31 4.68
C GLY A 814 -8.63 -26.57 4.99
N ARG A 815 -7.85 -27.13 4.05
CA ARG A 815 -6.40 -27.26 4.22
C ARG A 815 -5.73 -25.88 4.26
N PRO A 816 -4.56 -25.75 4.91
CA PRO A 816 -3.79 -24.51 4.84
C PRO A 816 -3.53 -24.08 3.39
N PRO A 817 -3.45 -22.78 3.09
CA PRO A 817 -3.22 -22.34 1.72
C PRO A 817 -1.85 -22.82 1.22
N LEU A 818 -1.76 -23.06 -0.09
CA LEU A 818 -0.52 -23.42 -0.78
C LEU A 818 0.07 -24.77 -0.32
N THR A 819 -0.77 -25.74 0.06
CA THR A 819 -0.31 -27.05 0.56
C THR A 819 0.66 -27.75 -0.37
N ARG A 820 0.53 -27.56 -1.70
CA ARG A 820 1.42 -28.15 -2.70
C ARG A 820 2.91 -27.79 -2.50
N TRP A 821 3.20 -26.69 -1.82
CA TRP A 821 4.56 -26.20 -1.58
C TRP A 821 4.99 -26.29 -0.11
N ARG A 822 4.14 -26.84 0.77
CA ARG A 822 4.48 -26.98 2.18
C ARG A 822 5.01 -28.38 2.44
N GLU A 823 6.03 -28.48 3.28
CA GLU A 823 6.71 -29.75 3.59
C GLU A 823 5.76 -30.76 4.26
N ASP A 824 4.79 -30.29 5.05
CA ASP A 824 3.78 -31.09 5.74
C ASP A 824 2.80 -31.80 4.79
N TYR A 825 2.64 -31.32 3.55
CA TYR A 825 1.73 -31.88 2.54
C TYR A 825 2.45 -32.36 1.27
N ALA A 826 3.77 -32.28 1.20
CA ALA A 826 4.54 -32.62 0.00
C ALA A 826 4.28 -34.06 -0.48
N LYS A 827 4.28 -35.02 0.45
CA LYS A 827 4.03 -36.42 0.15
C LYS A 827 2.59 -36.68 -0.33
N GLU A 828 1.61 -36.08 0.36
CA GLU A 828 0.19 -36.19 -0.03
C GLU A 828 -0.05 -35.58 -1.42
N ALA A 829 0.60 -34.44 -1.71
CA ALA A 829 0.53 -33.79 -3.01
C ALA A 829 1.14 -34.66 -4.11
N GLU A 830 2.31 -35.26 -3.88
CA GLU A 830 2.94 -36.18 -4.84
C GLU A 830 2.08 -37.42 -5.11
N GLU A 831 1.56 -38.06 -4.06
CA GLU A 831 0.67 -39.22 -4.18
C GLU A 831 -0.62 -38.87 -4.94
N TRP A 832 -1.22 -37.72 -4.64
CA TRP A 832 -2.43 -37.27 -5.33
C TRP A 832 -2.18 -36.92 -6.80
N MET A 833 -1.06 -36.28 -7.10
CA MET A 833 -0.66 -35.96 -8.48
C MET A 833 -0.41 -37.24 -9.29
N ALA A 834 0.09 -38.30 -8.65
CA ALA A 834 0.29 -39.62 -9.26
C ALA A 834 -1.01 -40.42 -9.42
N GLY A 835 -1.99 -40.26 -8.52
CA GLY A 835 -3.18 -41.13 -8.42
C GLY A 835 -4.42 -40.74 -9.23
N GLN A 836 -4.46 -39.56 -9.87
CA GLN A 836 -5.59 -39.17 -10.74
C GLN A 836 -5.25 -39.41 -12.22
N ASP A 837 -5.96 -40.31 -12.91
CA ASP A 837 -5.85 -40.50 -14.36
C ASP A 837 -6.93 -39.75 -15.15
#